data_AF-A0A950UZF6-F1
#
_entry.id   AF-A0A950UZF6-F1
#
_cell.length_a   1.000
_cell.length_b   1.000
_cell.length_c   1.000
_cell.angle_alpha   90.00
_cell.angle_beta   90.00
_cell.angle_gamma   90.00
#
_symmetry.space_group_name_H-M   'P 1'
#
loop_
_entity.id
_entity.type
_entity.pdbx_description
1 polymer ?
#
loop_
_entity_poly.entity_id
_entity_poly.type
_entity_poly.pdbx_seq_one_letter_code
_entity_poly.pdbx_strand_id
1 'polypeptide(L)'
;MDKNGNGKTFSLGQVVTLDIDSNGGVSQRLANLETTLGNTLLSALYPGIKVAVVNVPTEPLDAFEESQVENAMANLQFKNTRYKLVGASASSKDGKFYFVDREHSQAIAERFQHWPQAAIVYFGILVSTCKVMIESPDVSVLVVEDHMLGTNDCRGWIRRSLFSQLQLPENRFYQFRLAFEKTQAKGSFKVMEDDAAQLLDADIVLPESAVKPGLKVPVVMYSIFGKGRRFRGPVVLGIREFSRKLEFESSYNLIEHAPDDSIQLEILPEALAQVRKMNDAINEGCYRELLELLGVDDTDGKEDEEVRTVQGVLLADTTGNIIRYPYINNQLNRLLARWAFKAATGGGFRLPAYALADDGYLVAHNGRLYAGSDWIPKERAIVTLQSKRGLCVRYPIRMCEDLLPMAHLEPAELIAQLTCSLDEQGCRLSDEVAKQVAMQQLSLDGTYVLHSETAKKNGGDFDFDWICVLEEDRFPRFVRKRFSLNHEFRQEKMKLRKAKSPWWNLEHVAIKARGNQIGIISDLKTSCLAAGRSDLAYQLVAELQKALDSLKHEVEPDPKIIAEVRQQIDVAPWLRHKNESRISDLPIHLNIPESDRIGKLYNYVRKEIEDLLSAKLPIEEFKGLVSGEYVTRDMFDECRYVNAVYAAVVGRISERETKLKADLDRAQAEWEAVYKHPEKELRKQKLLARRKAHAAHHQGEERSRQEMKAILSYVRVWAAGKTENRRGWCQALSRVVCSGQGSGSILFQAFPQELIAKLAEQTGGKAARIAMPQVSGMSLSRDSEGRSFLVEQIQGGEKETFLFQYKDGQFLFQ
;
A
#
# COMPACT_ATOMS: atom_id res chain seq x y z
N MET A 1 -10.14 -23.44 16.82
CA MET A 1 -10.12 -22.01 17.21
C MET A 1 -11.25 -21.33 16.47
N ASP A 2 -12.40 -21.23 17.12
CA ASP A 2 -13.58 -20.59 16.56
C ASP A 2 -13.33 -19.09 16.43
N LYS A 3 -13.39 -18.58 15.20
CA LYS A 3 -13.43 -17.15 14.92
C LYS A 3 -14.75 -16.62 15.47
N ASN A 4 -14.75 -16.07 16.69
CA ASN A 4 -15.83 -15.23 17.19
C ASN A 4 -15.86 -13.91 16.39
N GLY A 5 -16.35 -14.00 15.16
CA GLY A 5 -16.67 -12.86 14.30
C GLY A 5 -18.03 -12.30 14.67
N ASN A 6 -18.09 -11.47 15.71
CA ASN A 6 -19.23 -10.57 15.96
C ASN A 6 -19.10 -9.25 15.17
N GLY A 7 -18.29 -9.22 14.11
CA GLY A 7 -18.28 -8.11 13.16
C GLY A 7 -19.50 -8.21 12.26
N LYS A 8 -20.44 -7.25 12.38
CA LYS A 8 -21.50 -7.05 11.39
C LYS A 8 -20.85 -6.89 10.02
N THR A 9 -20.94 -7.93 9.20
CA THR A 9 -20.33 -7.95 7.88
C THR A 9 -21.22 -7.13 6.95
N PHE A 10 -20.63 -6.14 6.26
CA PHE A 10 -21.30 -5.46 5.15
C PHE A 10 -21.76 -6.52 4.14
N SER A 11 -23.04 -6.52 3.79
CA SER A 11 -23.53 -7.39 2.72
C SER A 11 -22.97 -6.92 1.37
N LEU A 12 -22.63 -7.85 0.47
CA LEU A 12 -22.14 -7.56 -0.89
C LEU A 12 -23.06 -6.63 -1.70
N GLY A 13 -24.32 -6.42 -1.27
CA GLY A 13 -25.27 -5.51 -1.91
C GLY A 13 -25.16 -4.03 -1.51
N GLN A 14 -24.34 -3.68 -0.50
CA GLN A 14 -24.28 -2.33 0.06
C GLN A 14 -23.14 -1.46 -0.48
N VAL A 15 -22.15 -2.04 -1.17
CA VAL A 15 -21.03 -1.30 -1.77
C VAL A 15 -21.04 -1.49 -3.28
N VAL A 16 -21.08 -0.39 -4.03
CA VAL A 16 -20.93 -0.39 -5.49
C VAL A 16 -19.62 0.29 -5.89
N THR A 17 -19.01 -0.14 -6.99
CA THR A 17 -17.84 0.54 -7.57
C THR A 17 -18.23 1.10 -8.92
N LEU A 18 -18.04 2.41 -9.09
CA LEU A 18 -18.45 3.16 -10.27
C LEU A 18 -17.25 3.90 -10.86
N ASP A 19 -17.32 4.19 -12.15
CA ASP A 19 -16.39 5.07 -12.85
C ASP A 19 -17.14 6.26 -13.45
N ILE A 20 -16.49 7.42 -13.41
CA ILE A 20 -16.88 8.61 -14.16
C ILE A 20 -15.79 8.86 -15.20
N ASP A 21 -16.16 8.96 -16.47
CA ASP A 21 -15.23 9.34 -17.55
C ASP A 21 -15.08 10.87 -17.68
N SER A 22 -14.19 11.34 -18.57
CA SER A 22 -13.95 12.78 -18.77
C SER A 22 -15.15 13.56 -19.32
N ASN A 23 -16.18 12.88 -19.82
CA ASN A 23 -17.43 13.46 -20.30
C ASN A 23 -18.56 13.39 -19.25
N GLY A 24 -18.27 12.91 -18.03
CA GLY A 24 -19.25 12.72 -16.98
C GLY A 24 -20.09 11.43 -17.12
N GLY A 25 -19.73 10.52 -18.02
CA GLY A 25 -20.40 9.23 -18.20
C GLY A 25 -20.16 8.31 -17.02
N VAL A 26 -21.24 7.80 -16.41
CA VAL A 26 -21.18 6.90 -15.25
C VAL A 26 -21.31 5.45 -15.70
N SER A 27 -20.37 4.60 -15.32
CA SER A 27 -20.42 3.15 -15.56
C SER A 27 -20.15 2.34 -14.29
N GLN A 28 -20.71 1.14 -14.21
CA GLN A 28 -20.46 0.24 -13.07
C GLN A 28 -19.29 -0.68 -13.37
N ARG A 29 -18.31 -0.77 -12.45
CA ARG A 29 -17.31 -1.84 -12.48
C ARG A 29 -17.92 -3.14 -11.96
N LEU A 30 -17.56 -4.27 -12.57
CA LEU A 30 -17.83 -5.60 -12.03
C LEU A 30 -17.40 -5.65 -10.56
N ALA A 31 -18.34 -5.95 -9.66
CA ALA A 31 -18.16 -5.90 -8.22
C ALA A 31 -16.82 -6.55 -7.82
N ASN A 32 -15.97 -5.79 -7.15
CA ASN A 32 -14.76 -6.34 -6.55
C ASN A 32 -15.18 -7.15 -5.34
N LEU A 33 -14.91 -8.46 -5.37
CA LEU A 33 -14.91 -9.31 -4.17
C LEU A 33 -13.95 -8.77 -3.09
N GLU A 34 -13.05 -7.84 -3.45
CA GLU A 34 -12.04 -7.26 -2.57
C GLU A 34 -12.47 -5.97 -1.84
N THR A 35 -13.42 -5.19 -2.36
CA THR A 35 -13.80 -3.89 -1.74
C THR A 35 -14.85 -4.10 -0.65
N THR A 36 -14.47 -4.79 0.42
CA THR A 36 -15.34 -4.94 1.60
C THR A 36 -15.06 -3.81 2.59
N LEU A 37 -16.09 -3.06 2.98
CA LEU A 37 -16.02 -2.09 4.09
C LEU A 37 -16.23 -2.77 5.45
N GLY A 38 -15.95 -4.08 5.53
CA GLY A 38 -16.03 -4.85 6.76
C GLY A 38 -14.98 -4.40 7.78
N ASN A 39 -15.32 -4.47 9.06
CA ASN A 39 -14.47 -4.03 10.17
C ASN A 39 -13.97 -2.57 10.00
N THR A 40 -14.83 -1.67 9.53
CA THR A 40 -14.55 -0.23 9.42
C THR A 40 -15.41 0.57 10.40
N LEU A 41 -14.92 1.72 10.88
CA LEU A 41 -15.72 2.57 11.78
C LEU A 41 -17.01 3.02 11.10
N LEU A 42 -16.99 3.22 9.78
CA LEU A 42 -18.18 3.53 8.98
C LEU A 42 -19.27 2.46 9.15
N SER A 43 -18.88 1.17 9.10
CA SER A 43 -19.80 0.04 9.24
C SER A 43 -20.49 -0.03 10.60
N ALA A 44 -19.75 0.28 11.67
CA ALA A 44 -20.25 0.23 13.04
C ALA A 44 -21.14 1.46 13.34
N LEU A 45 -20.71 2.65 12.91
CA LEU A 45 -21.41 3.90 13.20
C LEU A 45 -22.69 4.10 12.39
N TYR A 46 -22.75 3.57 11.17
CA TYR A 46 -23.87 3.82 10.25
C TYR A 46 -24.43 2.49 9.68
N PRO A 47 -25.14 1.70 10.51
CA PRO A 47 -25.76 0.46 10.04
C PRO A 47 -26.72 0.72 8.88
N GLY A 48 -26.63 -0.09 7.82
CA GLY A 48 -27.53 0.01 6.67
C GLY A 48 -27.10 0.99 5.58
N ILE A 49 -26.02 1.78 5.80
CA ILE A 49 -25.49 2.72 4.82
C ILE A 49 -25.18 2.05 3.48
N LYS A 50 -25.51 2.74 2.38
CA LYS A 50 -25.11 2.33 1.02
C LYS A 50 -23.94 3.19 0.57
N VAL A 51 -22.90 2.56 0.04
CA VAL A 51 -21.66 3.24 -0.35
C VAL A 51 -21.37 3.02 -1.82
N ALA A 52 -20.97 4.07 -2.52
CA ALA A 52 -20.37 3.99 -3.84
C ALA A 52 -18.91 4.45 -3.77
N VAL A 53 -17.99 3.57 -4.19
CA VAL A 53 -16.59 3.92 -4.43
C VAL A 53 -16.47 4.33 -5.89
N VAL A 54 -16.15 5.60 -6.12
CA VAL A 54 -16.18 6.19 -7.46
C VAL A 54 -14.75 6.52 -7.89
N ASN A 55 -14.32 5.99 -9.03
CA ASN A 55 -13.10 6.42 -9.70
C ASN A 55 -13.45 7.52 -10.69
N VAL A 56 -12.67 8.58 -10.69
CA VAL A 56 -12.74 9.66 -11.69
C VAL A 56 -11.41 9.72 -12.45
N PRO A 57 -11.34 10.40 -13.59
CA PRO A 57 -10.11 10.49 -14.39
C PRO A 57 -8.96 11.04 -13.55
N THR A 58 -7.71 10.68 -13.85
CA THR A 58 -6.52 11.20 -13.11
C THR A 58 -5.64 12.08 -13.98
N GLU A 59 -5.88 12.04 -15.29
CA GLU A 59 -5.30 12.90 -16.29
C GLU A 59 -5.72 14.37 -16.09
N PRO A 60 -4.90 15.33 -16.54
CA PRO A 60 -5.29 16.73 -16.58
C PRO A 60 -6.53 16.90 -17.46
N LEU A 61 -7.63 17.34 -16.84
CA LEU A 61 -8.86 17.71 -17.52
C LEU A 61 -8.78 19.18 -17.95
N ASP A 62 -9.39 19.52 -19.08
CA ASP A 62 -9.67 20.92 -19.37
C ASP A 62 -10.87 21.43 -18.55
N ALA A 63 -11.13 22.75 -18.59
CA ALA A 63 -12.18 23.36 -17.77
C ALA A 63 -13.59 22.84 -18.10
N PHE A 64 -13.83 22.39 -19.34
CA PHE A 64 -15.12 21.82 -19.74
C PHE A 64 -15.26 20.40 -19.22
N GLU A 65 -14.25 19.56 -19.41
CA GLU A 65 -14.20 18.18 -18.89
C GLU A 65 -14.30 18.18 -17.36
N GLU A 66 -13.57 19.08 -16.68
CA GLU A 66 -13.64 19.25 -15.22
C GLU A 66 -15.07 19.53 -14.76
N SER A 67 -15.76 20.47 -15.42
CA SER A 67 -17.17 20.79 -15.15
C SER A 67 -18.09 19.58 -15.37
N GLN A 68 -17.87 18.77 -16.41
CA GLN A 68 -18.68 17.57 -16.66
C GLN A 68 -18.50 16.53 -15.56
N VAL A 69 -17.26 16.28 -15.13
CA VAL A 69 -16.97 15.34 -14.05
C VAL A 69 -17.56 15.84 -12.73
N GLU A 70 -17.40 17.12 -12.39
CA GLU A 70 -17.99 17.73 -11.19
C GLU A 70 -19.53 17.60 -11.19
N ASN A 71 -20.19 17.85 -12.32
CA ASN A 71 -21.63 17.70 -12.46
C ASN A 71 -22.09 16.25 -12.27
N ALA A 72 -21.36 15.29 -12.82
CA ALA A 72 -21.63 13.86 -12.64
C ALA A 72 -21.47 13.44 -11.17
N MET A 73 -20.44 13.94 -10.48
CA MET A 73 -20.24 13.70 -9.05
C MET A 73 -21.40 14.29 -8.22
N ALA A 74 -21.78 15.55 -8.46
CA ALA A 74 -22.83 16.23 -7.68
C ALA A 74 -24.22 15.59 -7.83
N ASN A 75 -24.48 15.00 -9.01
CA ASN A 75 -25.77 14.41 -9.40
C ASN A 75 -25.74 12.88 -9.49
N LEU A 76 -24.76 12.24 -8.86
CA LEU A 76 -24.58 10.79 -8.95
C LEU A 76 -25.84 10.03 -8.51
N GLN A 77 -26.48 9.39 -9.47
CA GLN A 77 -27.59 8.48 -9.26
C GLN A 77 -27.26 7.16 -9.94
N PHE A 78 -27.31 6.08 -9.18
CA PHE A 78 -27.06 4.75 -9.71
C PHE A 78 -28.14 3.80 -9.22
N LYS A 79 -28.82 3.15 -10.18
CA LYS A 79 -30.08 2.43 -9.93
C LYS A 79 -31.08 3.38 -9.22
N ASN A 80 -31.70 2.92 -8.14
CA ASN A 80 -32.68 3.69 -7.36
C ASN A 80 -32.07 4.41 -6.16
N THR A 81 -30.74 4.58 -6.10
CA THR A 81 -30.07 5.26 -4.98
C THR A 81 -29.37 6.52 -5.48
N ARG A 82 -29.67 7.65 -4.83
CA ARG A 82 -28.95 8.91 -5.02
C ARG A 82 -27.79 8.97 -4.06
N TYR A 83 -26.59 9.09 -4.61
CA TYR A 83 -25.35 9.11 -3.86
C TYR A 83 -24.84 10.55 -3.70
N LYS A 84 -24.15 10.81 -2.59
CA LYS A 84 -23.53 12.10 -2.26
C LYS A 84 -22.10 11.89 -1.83
N LEU A 85 -21.20 12.70 -2.38
CA LEU A 85 -19.78 12.69 -2.01
C LEU A 85 -19.65 13.02 -0.53
N VAL A 86 -18.83 12.25 0.19
CA VAL A 86 -18.58 12.48 1.62
C VAL A 86 -17.12 12.50 2.01
N GLY A 87 -16.21 12.07 1.12
CA GLY A 87 -14.79 12.13 1.42
C GLY A 87 -13.93 11.25 0.51
N ALA A 88 -12.66 11.13 0.88
CA ALA A 88 -11.68 10.31 0.20
C ALA A 88 -10.78 9.57 1.19
N SER A 89 -9.88 8.75 0.66
CA SER A 89 -8.77 8.18 1.42
C SER A 89 -7.44 8.62 0.80
N ALA A 90 -6.31 8.02 1.21
CA ALA A 90 -5.01 8.26 0.57
C ALA A 90 -5.01 7.98 -0.96
N SER A 91 -6.03 7.28 -1.46
CA SER A 91 -6.30 7.02 -2.87
C SER A 91 -6.90 8.20 -3.65
N SER A 92 -7.13 9.36 -3.03
CA SER A 92 -7.67 10.54 -3.74
C SER A 92 -6.78 10.98 -4.90
N LYS A 93 -5.46 10.86 -4.73
CA LYS A 93 -4.45 11.12 -5.78
C LYS A 93 -4.66 10.22 -7.01
N ASP A 94 -5.22 9.03 -6.80
CA ASP A 94 -5.55 8.04 -7.83
C ASP A 94 -7.00 8.19 -8.32
N GLY A 95 -7.66 9.31 -8.01
CA GLY A 95 -9.03 9.62 -8.46
C GLY A 95 -10.12 8.84 -7.72
N LYS A 96 -9.86 8.25 -6.56
CA LYS A 96 -10.82 7.41 -5.83
C LYS A 96 -11.50 8.14 -4.68
N PHE A 97 -12.83 8.19 -4.73
CA PHE A 97 -13.69 8.93 -3.79
C PHE A 97 -14.83 8.07 -3.25
N TYR A 98 -15.36 8.46 -2.08
CA TYR A 98 -16.45 7.75 -1.41
C TYR A 98 -17.72 8.57 -1.41
N PHE A 99 -18.80 7.94 -1.86
CA PHE A 99 -20.13 8.50 -1.85
C PHE A 99 -21.04 7.61 -1.01
N VAL A 100 -22.04 8.20 -0.36
CA VAL A 100 -23.03 7.46 0.42
C VAL A 100 -24.44 7.86 0.01
N ASP A 101 -25.44 7.06 0.37
CA ASP A 101 -26.82 7.46 0.17
C ASP A 101 -27.16 8.77 0.88
N ARG A 102 -28.17 9.46 0.36
CA ARG A 102 -28.56 10.79 0.84
C ARG A 102 -28.90 10.81 2.34
N GLU A 103 -29.49 9.75 2.88
CA GLU A 103 -29.96 9.69 4.27
C GLU A 103 -28.80 9.78 5.28
N HIS A 104 -27.65 9.18 4.94
CA HIS A 104 -26.47 9.18 5.81
C HIS A 104 -25.52 10.37 5.56
N SER A 105 -25.63 11.04 4.41
CA SER A 105 -24.68 12.08 3.98
C SER A 105 -24.55 13.25 4.96
N GLN A 106 -25.65 13.72 5.56
CA GLN A 106 -25.64 14.84 6.50
C GLN A 106 -24.91 14.52 7.81
N ALA A 107 -25.16 13.34 8.39
CA ALA A 107 -24.49 12.92 9.63
C ALA A 107 -22.97 12.82 9.46
N ILE A 108 -22.51 12.41 8.28
CA ILE A 108 -21.08 12.39 7.94
C ILE A 108 -20.55 13.82 7.75
N ALA A 109 -21.28 14.69 7.05
CA ALA A 109 -20.89 16.09 6.90
C ALA A 109 -20.75 16.82 8.25
N GLU A 110 -21.66 16.60 9.20
CA GLU A 110 -21.59 17.12 10.58
C GLU A 110 -20.32 16.68 11.30
N ARG A 111 -19.97 15.40 11.16
CA ARG A 111 -18.77 14.79 11.75
C ARG A 111 -17.48 15.41 11.21
N PHE A 112 -17.45 15.78 9.94
CA PHE A 112 -16.36 16.57 9.35
C PHE A 112 -16.58 18.08 9.46
N GLN A 113 -17.53 18.52 10.29
CA GLN A 113 -17.81 19.93 10.59
C GLN A 113 -18.12 20.79 9.37
N HIS A 114 -18.69 20.18 8.31
CA HIS A 114 -18.94 20.80 7.01
C HIS A 114 -17.67 21.40 6.39
N TRP A 115 -16.52 20.73 6.58
CA TRP A 115 -15.23 21.15 6.06
C TRP A 115 -14.72 20.18 4.98
N PRO A 116 -14.81 20.56 3.68
CA PRO A 116 -14.43 19.69 2.57
C PRO A 116 -13.00 19.13 2.63
N GLN A 117 -12.00 19.97 2.90
CA GLN A 117 -10.61 19.51 2.95
C GLN A 117 -10.42 18.47 4.05
N ALA A 118 -11.07 18.63 5.21
CA ALA A 118 -11.02 17.61 6.26
C ALA A 118 -11.74 16.32 5.85
N ALA A 119 -12.86 16.40 5.15
CA ALA A 119 -13.54 15.22 4.62
C ALA A 119 -12.66 14.47 3.61
N ILE A 120 -12.01 15.16 2.67
CA ILE A 120 -11.12 14.52 1.69
C ILE A 120 -9.88 13.92 2.36
N VAL A 121 -9.28 14.61 3.34
CA VAL A 121 -8.03 14.16 3.98
C VAL A 121 -8.26 13.08 5.06
N TYR A 122 -9.34 13.17 5.84
CA TYR A 122 -9.53 12.37 7.05
C TYR A 122 -10.66 11.33 6.96
N PHE A 123 -11.44 11.29 5.89
CA PHE A 123 -12.48 10.25 5.74
C PHE A 123 -11.91 8.82 5.72
N GLY A 124 -10.64 8.66 5.32
CA GLY A 124 -9.87 7.43 5.50
C GLY A 124 -9.91 6.85 6.92
N ILE A 125 -10.14 7.65 7.97
CA ILE A 125 -10.31 7.17 9.35
C ILE A 125 -11.53 6.26 9.48
N LEU A 126 -12.62 6.59 8.78
CA LEU A 126 -13.88 5.85 8.86
C LEU A 126 -13.85 4.56 8.03
N VAL A 127 -13.17 4.56 6.88
CA VAL A 127 -13.16 3.45 5.91
C VAL A 127 -11.94 2.54 6.00
N SER A 128 -10.99 2.82 6.89
CA SER A 128 -9.85 1.93 7.13
C SER A 128 -10.30 0.63 7.81
N THR A 129 -10.05 -0.50 7.16
CA THR A 129 -10.29 -1.84 7.76
C THR A 129 -9.39 -2.04 8.98
N CYS A 130 -9.98 -2.34 10.12
CA CYS A 130 -9.28 -2.63 11.36
C CYS A 130 -9.09 -4.14 11.55
N LYS A 131 -7.98 -4.54 12.17
CA LYS A 131 -7.70 -5.94 12.54
C LYS A 131 -8.70 -6.43 13.59
N VAL A 132 -8.98 -5.57 14.58
CA VAL A 132 -9.94 -5.79 15.67
C VAL A 132 -10.74 -4.51 15.86
N MET A 133 -12.00 -4.66 16.28
CA MET A 133 -12.87 -3.55 16.65
C MET A 133 -13.74 -3.91 17.84
N ILE A 134 -13.95 -2.95 18.73
CA ILE A 134 -14.89 -3.05 19.85
C ILE A 134 -15.81 -1.83 19.86
N GLU A 135 -17.05 -2.06 20.30
CA GLU A 135 -18.02 -1.02 20.63
C GLU A 135 -18.21 -1.08 22.15
N SER A 136 -18.03 0.04 22.84
CA SER A 136 -18.24 0.13 24.29
C SER A 136 -19.18 1.29 24.60
N PRO A 137 -20.27 1.07 25.37
CA PRO A 137 -21.34 2.05 25.55
C PRO A 137 -21.00 3.16 26.56
N ASP A 138 -20.05 2.94 27.46
CA ASP A 138 -19.67 3.88 28.52
C ASP A 138 -18.14 3.88 28.70
N VAL A 139 -17.48 4.82 28.02
CA VAL A 139 -16.03 5.03 28.10
C VAL A 139 -15.74 6.51 28.35
N SER A 140 -14.85 6.79 29.29
CA SER A 140 -14.36 8.15 29.58
C SER A 140 -13.15 8.49 28.71
N VAL A 141 -13.30 9.44 27.79
CA VAL A 141 -12.23 9.93 26.90
C VAL A 141 -11.80 11.33 27.36
N LEU A 142 -10.52 11.48 27.71
CA LEU A 142 -9.91 12.74 28.11
C LEU A 142 -9.02 13.28 26.98
N VAL A 143 -9.38 14.42 26.41
CA VAL A 143 -8.57 15.10 25.39
C VAL A 143 -7.76 16.23 26.03
N VAL A 144 -6.44 16.18 25.90
CA VAL A 144 -5.48 17.12 26.50
C VAL A 144 -4.62 17.81 25.43
N GLU A 145 -3.96 18.91 25.80
CA GLU A 145 -2.90 19.49 24.96
C GLU A 145 -1.76 18.49 24.74
N ASP A 146 -1.08 18.56 23.59
CA ASP A 146 0.10 17.73 23.32
C ASP A 146 1.13 17.90 24.46
N HIS A 147 1.90 16.85 24.78
CA HIS A 147 2.85 16.77 25.91
C HIS A 147 2.24 16.64 27.32
N MET A 148 0.93 16.89 27.49
CA MET A 148 0.29 16.71 28.79
C MET A 148 0.06 15.24 29.13
N LEU A 149 0.18 14.87 30.42
CA LEU A 149 0.04 13.48 30.89
C LEU A 149 0.95 12.51 30.12
N GLY A 150 2.13 13.01 29.74
CA GLY A 150 3.06 12.30 28.89
C GLY A 150 2.38 11.79 27.64
N THR A 151 1.56 12.60 26.96
CA THR A 151 1.08 12.42 25.56
C THR A 151 2.04 13.07 24.57
N ASN A 152 1.91 12.85 23.26
CA ASN A 152 2.75 13.51 22.24
C ASN A 152 1.98 13.63 20.92
N ASP A 153 2.57 14.17 19.84
CA ASP A 153 1.88 14.39 18.56
C ASP A 153 1.20 13.10 18.04
N CYS A 154 -0.13 13.06 18.11
CA CYS A 154 -1.00 11.92 17.78
C CYS A 154 -0.81 10.65 18.64
N ARG A 155 -0.05 10.68 19.74
CA ARG A 155 0.16 9.54 20.63
C ARG A 155 -0.52 9.73 21.99
N GLY A 156 -1.44 8.82 22.31
CA GLY A 156 -2.24 8.80 23.54
C GLY A 156 -2.08 7.53 24.40
N TRP A 157 -3.00 7.38 25.35
CA TRP A 157 -3.08 6.26 26.28
C TRP A 157 -4.42 5.52 26.18
N ILE A 158 -4.38 4.20 26.35
CA ILE A 158 -5.56 3.37 26.59
C ILE A 158 -5.39 2.59 27.90
N ARG A 159 -6.44 2.52 28.69
CA ARG A 159 -6.49 1.76 29.93
C ARG A 159 -6.33 0.26 29.69
N ARG A 160 -5.54 -0.41 30.55
CA ARG A 160 -5.28 -1.86 30.54
C ARG A 160 -6.55 -2.71 30.42
N SER A 161 -7.53 -2.52 31.31
CA SER A 161 -8.78 -3.29 31.29
C SER A 161 -9.62 -3.13 30.03
N LEU A 162 -9.66 -1.94 29.42
CA LEU A 162 -10.30 -1.70 28.13
C LEU A 162 -9.50 -2.34 26.99
N PHE A 163 -8.18 -2.22 27.03
CA PHE A 163 -7.29 -2.83 26.04
C PHE A 163 -7.40 -4.36 26.01
N SER A 164 -7.51 -5.02 27.17
CA SER A 164 -7.65 -6.48 27.28
C SER A 164 -8.86 -7.04 26.51
N GLN A 165 -9.91 -6.24 26.29
CA GLN A 165 -11.08 -6.62 25.49
C GLN A 165 -10.74 -6.81 24.00
N LEU A 166 -9.66 -6.19 23.51
CA LEU A 166 -9.20 -6.31 22.12
C LEU A 166 -8.49 -7.65 21.85
N GLN A 167 -8.06 -8.37 22.89
CA GLN A 167 -7.33 -9.64 22.78
C GLN A 167 -6.09 -9.57 21.84
N LEU A 168 -5.36 -8.45 21.91
CA LEU A 168 -4.16 -8.21 21.12
C LEU A 168 -2.90 -8.59 21.91
N PRO A 169 -1.77 -8.89 21.22
CA PRO A 169 -0.49 -9.13 21.89
C PRO A 169 -0.10 -7.94 22.76
N GLU A 170 0.41 -8.20 23.97
CA GLU A 170 0.88 -7.17 24.89
C GLU A 170 2.27 -6.61 24.49
N ASN A 171 2.72 -5.56 25.19
CA ASN A 171 4.04 -4.91 25.01
C ASN A 171 4.33 -4.43 23.57
N ARG A 172 3.26 -4.07 22.84
CA ARG A 172 3.35 -3.42 21.52
C ARG A 172 2.89 -1.96 21.59
N PHE A 173 3.14 -1.26 20.50
CA PHE A 173 2.55 0.04 20.17
C PHE A 173 1.41 -0.19 19.20
N TYR A 174 0.27 0.52 19.34
CA TYR A 174 -0.95 0.20 18.58
C TYR A 174 -1.47 1.41 17.80
N GLN A 175 -1.65 1.26 16.49
CA GLN A 175 -2.34 2.26 15.67
C GLN A 175 -3.85 2.13 15.83
N PHE A 176 -4.52 3.20 16.25
CA PHE A 176 -5.96 3.19 16.46
C PHE A 176 -6.73 4.06 15.46
N ARG A 177 -8.01 3.73 15.33
CA ARG A 177 -9.08 4.56 14.78
C ARG A 177 -10.18 4.57 15.82
N LEU A 178 -10.59 5.76 16.26
CA LEU A 178 -11.59 5.90 17.33
C LEU A 178 -12.68 6.85 16.87
N ALA A 179 -13.94 6.48 17.08
CA ALA A 179 -15.06 7.39 16.99
C ALA A 179 -15.75 7.49 18.34
N PHE A 180 -16.09 8.72 18.72
CA PHE A 180 -16.79 9.04 19.97
C PHE A 180 -17.58 10.33 19.74
N GLU A 181 -18.72 10.47 20.44
CA GLU A 181 -19.63 11.58 20.24
C GLU A 181 -19.97 11.80 18.74
N LYS A 182 -19.72 13.01 18.20
CA LYS A 182 -19.83 13.35 16.77
C LYS A 182 -18.47 13.60 16.11
N THR A 183 -17.39 13.04 16.65
CA THR A 183 -16.01 13.23 16.15
C THR A 183 -15.23 11.93 16.04
N GLN A 184 -14.02 11.99 15.49
CA GLN A 184 -13.11 10.86 15.43
C GLN A 184 -11.67 11.27 15.72
N ALA A 185 -10.89 10.28 16.08
CA ALA A 185 -9.46 10.39 16.29
C ALA A 185 -8.71 9.28 15.54
N LYS A 186 -7.47 9.61 15.17
CA LYS A 186 -6.48 8.66 14.67
C LYS A 186 -5.15 8.95 15.36
N GLY A 187 -4.37 7.91 15.56
CA GLY A 187 -3.08 8.03 16.19
C GLY A 187 -2.59 6.68 16.67
N SER A 188 -1.79 6.73 17.73
CA SER A 188 -1.23 5.54 18.36
C SER A 188 -1.45 5.52 19.87
N PHE A 189 -1.54 4.32 20.43
CA PHE A 189 -1.65 4.09 21.86
C PHE A 189 -0.43 3.39 22.44
N LYS A 190 -0.06 3.84 23.64
CA LYS A 190 0.55 3.00 24.68
C LYS A 190 -0.51 2.61 25.69
N VAL A 191 -0.28 1.52 26.44
CA VAL A 191 -1.21 1.07 27.48
C VAL A 191 -0.82 1.70 28.82
N MET A 192 -1.78 2.32 29.50
CA MET A 192 -1.62 2.77 30.89
C MET A 192 -2.28 1.76 31.84
N GLU A 193 -1.73 1.62 33.04
CA GLU A 193 -2.29 0.75 34.07
C GLU A 193 -3.63 1.27 34.62
N ASP A 194 -4.43 0.36 35.16
CA ASP A 194 -5.78 0.65 35.64
C ASP A 194 -5.82 1.64 36.82
N ASP A 195 -4.75 1.71 37.61
CA ASP A 195 -4.57 2.64 38.71
C ASP A 195 -4.31 4.07 38.22
N ALA A 196 -3.51 4.25 37.18
CA ALA A 196 -3.32 5.54 36.51
C ALA A 196 -4.64 6.03 35.90
N ALA A 197 -5.37 5.14 35.24
CA ALA A 197 -6.70 5.42 34.70
C ALA A 197 -7.72 5.82 35.79
N GLN A 198 -7.68 5.16 36.96
CA GLN A 198 -8.49 5.51 38.13
C GLN A 198 -8.20 6.91 38.65
N LEU A 199 -6.91 7.25 38.81
CA LEU A 199 -6.51 8.59 39.29
C LEU A 199 -6.89 9.69 38.29
N LEU A 200 -6.94 9.38 36.99
CA LEU A 200 -7.33 10.32 35.95
C LEU A 200 -8.84 10.42 35.70
N ASP A 201 -9.64 9.46 36.20
CA ASP A 201 -11.04 9.27 35.82
C ASP A 201 -11.22 9.24 34.28
N ALA A 202 -10.33 8.51 33.61
CA ALA A 202 -10.26 8.40 32.15
C ALA A 202 -9.82 7.01 31.70
N ASP A 203 -10.54 6.43 30.75
CA ASP A 203 -10.19 5.14 30.14
C ASP A 203 -9.31 5.31 28.90
N ILE A 204 -9.44 6.45 28.20
CA ILE A 204 -8.61 6.82 27.06
C ILE A 204 -8.15 8.26 27.25
N VAL A 205 -6.85 8.51 27.04
CA VAL A 205 -6.28 9.87 27.01
C VAL A 205 -5.77 10.16 25.60
N LEU A 206 -6.22 11.25 24.99
CA LEU A 206 -5.83 11.65 23.64
C LEU A 206 -5.21 13.05 23.63
N PRO A 207 -4.12 13.25 22.89
CA PRO A 207 -3.65 14.60 22.59
C PRO A 207 -4.59 15.27 21.57
N GLU A 208 -4.67 16.61 21.58
CA GLU A 208 -5.50 17.36 20.62
C GLU A 208 -5.14 17.04 19.17
N SER A 209 -3.84 16.84 18.92
CA SER A 209 -3.31 16.41 17.63
C SER A 209 -3.96 15.12 17.11
N ALA A 210 -4.40 14.18 17.95
CA ALA A 210 -5.04 12.94 17.48
C ALA A 210 -6.47 13.13 16.93
N VAL A 211 -7.19 14.19 17.31
CA VAL A 211 -8.61 14.38 16.96
C VAL A 211 -8.75 15.10 15.61
N LYS A 212 -9.43 14.48 14.65
CA LYS A 212 -9.50 14.95 13.25
C LYS A 212 -10.96 14.97 12.73
N PRO A 213 -11.54 16.13 12.36
CA PRO A 213 -11.05 17.49 12.57
C PRO A 213 -11.06 17.88 14.06
N GLY A 214 -10.22 18.85 14.44
CA GLY A 214 -10.07 19.28 15.84
C GLY A 214 -11.41 19.74 16.46
N LEU A 215 -11.60 19.46 17.75
CA LEU A 215 -12.85 19.72 18.47
C LEU A 215 -13.20 21.22 18.50
N LYS A 216 -14.47 21.54 18.25
CA LYS A 216 -15.01 22.92 18.26
C LYS A 216 -15.57 23.37 19.62
N VAL A 217 -15.55 22.53 20.65
CA VAL A 217 -16.18 22.85 21.94
C VAL A 217 -15.24 23.72 22.79
N PRO A 218 -15.69 24.87 23.35
CA PRO A 218 -14.88 25.72 24.20
C PRO A 218 -14.38 24.99 25.46
N VAL A 219 -13.12 25.22 25.84
CA VAL A 219 -12.45 24.63 27.03
C VAL A 219 -13.21 24.95 28.34
N VAL A 220 -14.00 26.03 28.36
CA VAL A 220 -14.59 26.62 29.57
C VAL A 220 -15.72 25.79 30.19
N MET A 221 -16.34 24.85 29.46
CA MET A 221 -17.50 24.10 29.98
C MET A 221 -17.15 22.83 30.78
N TYR A 222 -15.86 22.45 30.88
CA TYR A 222 -15.41 21.19 31.51
C TYR A 222 -14.39 21.39 32.65
N SER A 223 -14.19 22.63 33.12
CA SER A 223 -13.09 23.05 33.99
C SER A 223 -13.14 22.58 35.46
N ILE A 224 -14.07 21.70 35.84
CA ILE A 224 -14.16 21.24 37.24
C ILE A 224 -13.07 20.19 37.57
N PHE A 225 -12.41 19.58 36.57
CA PHE A 225 -11.47 18.45 36.77
C PHE A 225 -10.06 18.62 36.15
N GLY A 226 -9.64 19.84 35.82
CA GLY A 226 -8.30 20.15 35.27
C GLY A 226 -8.30 20.64 33.81
N LYS A 227 -7.11 20.93 33.26
CA LYS A 227 -6.95 21.41 31.86
C LYS A 227 -7.17 20.25 30.88
N GLY A 228 -8.37 20.12 30.31
CA GLY A 228 -8.69 19.12 29.28
C GLY A 228 -10.19 19.08 28.94
N ARG A 229 -10.56 18.36 27.88
CA ARG A 229 -11.97 18.12 27.48
C ARG A 229 -12.32 16.66 27.75
N ARG A 230 -13.29 16.41 28.62
CA ARG A 230 -13.74 15.06 28.97
C ARG A 230 -15.06 14.74 28.28
N PHE A 231 -15.12 13.55 27.70
CA PHE A 231 -16.32 12.95 27.14
C PHE A 231 -16.59 11.62 27.86
N ARG A 232 -17.84 11.31 28.15
CA ARG A 232 -18.25 10.00 28.66
C ARG A 232 -19.44 9.52 27.85
N GLY A 233 -19.35 8.31 27.31
CA GLY A 233 -20.43 7.72 26.51
C GLY A 233 -19.92 6.68 25.52
N PRO A 234 -20.68 6.40 24.45
CA PRO A 234 -20.38 5.32 23.54
C PRO A 234 -19.17 5.64 22.66
N VAL A 235 -18.33 4.63 22.44
CA VAL A 235 -17.18 4.69 21.56
C VAL A 235 -17.12 3.47 20.64
N VAL A 236 -16.58 3.69 19.44
CA VAL A 236 -16.19 2.63 18.51
C VAL A 236 -14.68 2.72 18.34
N LEU A 237 -13.96 1.72 18.82
CA LEU A 237 -12.50 1.66 18.77
C LEU A 237 -12.07 0.51 17.85
N GLY A 238 -11.27 0.84 16.84
CA GLY A 238 -10.61 -0.13 15.97
C GLY A 238 -9.09 -0.03 16.06
N ILE A 239 -8.40 -1.17 16.07
CA ILE A 239 -6.95 -1.24 15.93
C ILE A 239 -6.60 -1.59 14.49
N ARG A 240 -5.88 -0.68 13.83
CA ARG A 240 -5.50 -0.81 12.42
C ARG A 240 -4.24 -1.66 12.26
N GLU A 241 -3.27 -1.45 13.14
CA GLU A 241 -1.97 -2.09 13.12
C GLU A 241 -1.33 -2.06 14.52
N PHE A 242 -0.32 -2.91 14.76
CA PHE A 242 0.50 -2.87 15.96
C PHE A 242 1.97 -3.19 15.63
N SER A 243 2.88 -2.74 16.49
CA SER A 243 4.32 -2.78 16.22
C SER A 243 4.81 -4.22 16.20
N ARG A 244 5.70 -4.52 15.26
CA ARG A 244 6.34 -5.83 15.12
C ARG A 244 7.69 -5.69 14.47
N LYS A 245 8.51 -6.75 14.57
CA LYS A 245 9.76 -6.83 13.83
C LYS A 245 9.42 -6.87 12.34
N LEU A 246 9.98 -5.92 11.59
CA LEU A 246 9.80 -5.81 10.16
C LEU A 246 11.15 -5.57 9.50
N GLU A 247 11.20 -5.86 8.21
CA GLU A 247 12.30 -5.45 7.36
C GLU A 247 11.74 -4.77 6.11
N PHE A 248 12.37 -3.68 5.69
CA PHE A 248 12.07 -3.02 4.43
C PHE A 248 13.23 -3.16 3.47
N GLU A 249 12.91 -3.32 2.18
CA GLU A 249 13.92 -3.27 1.13
C GLU A 249 14.48 -1.85 0.99
N SER A 250 15.78 -1.77 0.72
CA SER A 250 16.45 -0.53 0.36
C SER A 250 15.90 0.03 -0.96
N SER A 251 16.09 1.34 -1.18
CA SER A 251 15.60 2.01 -2.38
C SER A 251 16.63 2.99 -2.93
N TYR A 252 16.51 3.32 -4.22
CA TYR A 252 17.35 4.35 -4.84
C TYR A 252 17.23 5.71 -4.16
N ASN A 253 16.06 6.04 -3.59
CA ASN A 253 15.85 7.29 -2.84
C ASN A 253 16.70 7.36 -1.55
N LEU A 254 17.11 6.22 -0.99
CA LEU A 254 18.05 6.18 0.12
C LEU A 254 19.48 6.25 -0.39
N ILE A 255 19.83 5.37 -1.33
CA ILE A 255 21.23 5.20 -1.72
C ILE A 255 21.75 6.32 -2.64
N GLU A 256 20.87 7.15 -3.22
CA GLU A 256 21.27 8.39 -3.91
C GLU A 256 22.00 9.37 -2.96
N HIS A 257 21.88 9.18 -1.64
CA HIS A 257 22.59 9.94 -0.62
C HIS A 257 23.86 9.26 -0.08
N ALA A 258 24.15 8.02 -0.50
CA ALA A 258 25.37 7.32 -0.11
C ALA A 258 26.62 7.96 -0.74
N PRO A 259 27.78 8.01 -0.06
CA PRO A 259 29.03 8.40 -0.70
C PRO A 259 29.51 7.33 -1.70
N ASP A 260 30.34 7.72 -2.69
CA ASP A 260 30.81 6.82 -3.75
C ASP A 260 31.52 5.57 -3.23
N ASP A 261 32.34 5.73 -2.20
CA ASP A 261 33.07 4.62 -1.60
C ASP A 261 32.13 3.63 -0.89
N SER A 262 31.04 4.11 -0.27
CA SER A 262 29.99 3.25 0.27
C SER A 262 29.25 2.50 -0.85
N ILE A 263 28.92 3.17 -1.97
CA ILE A 263 28.29 2.52 -3.12
C ILE A 263 29.16 1.37 -3.63
N GLN A 264 30.46 1.59 -3.77
CA GLN A 264 31.39 0.59 -4.31
C GLN A 264 31.76 -0.52 -3.33
N LEU A 265 31.97 -0.19 -2.05
CA LEU A 265 32.55 -1.11 -1.07
C LEU A 265 31.54 -1.73 -0.12
N GLU A 266 30.32 -1.19 -0.04
CA GLU A 266 29.27 -1.68 0.87
C GLU A 266 28.02 -2.10 0.09
N ILE A 267 27.46 -1.23 -0.76
CA ILE A 267 26.17 -1.48 -1.43
C ILE A 267 26.28 -2.41 -2.63
N LEU A 268 27.27 -2.21 -3.52
CA LEU A 268 27.47 -3.08 -4.68
C LEU A 268 27.75 -4.54 -4.28
N PRO A 269 28.62 -4.84 -3.28
CA PRO A 269 28.83 -6.20 -2.81
C PRO A 269 27.54 -6.87 -2.29
N GLU A 270 26.71 -6.13 -1.56
CA GLU A 270 25.39 -6.61 -1.11
C GLU A 270 24.48 -6.94 -2.31
N ALA A 271 24.38 -6.04 -3.29
CA ALA A 271 23.58 -6.26 -4.49
C ALA A 271 24.03 -7.52 -5.26
N LEU A 272 25.33 -7.68 -5.46
CA LEU A 272 25.91 -8.86 -6.12
C LEU A 272 25.73 -10.14 -5.29
N ALA A 273 25.74 -10.05 -3.95
CA ALA A 273 25.40 -11.19 -3.10
C ALA A 273 23.93 -11.62 -3.27
N GLN A 274 23.00 -10.68 -3.41
CA GLN A 274 21.60 -10.99 -3.70
C GLN A 274 21.42 -11.64 -5.09
N VAL A 275 22.14 -11.14 -6.10
CA VAL A 275 22.16 -11.76 -7.45
C VAL A 275 22.69 -13.19 -7.38
N ARG A 276 23.80 -13.45 -6.67
CA ARG A 276 24.32 -14.81 -6.50
C ARG A 276 23.32 -15.73 -5.82
N LYS A 277 22.74 -15.30 -4.69
CA LYS A 277 21.69 -16.08 -3.99
C LYS A 277 20.51 -16.44 -4.89
N MET A 278 20.07 -15.50 -5.73
CA MET A 278 19.01 -15.77 -6.71
C MET A 278 19.43 -16.83 -7.73
N ASN A 279 20.64 -16.69 -8.29
CA ASN A 279 21.15 -17.61 -9.31
C ASN A 279 21.29 -19.02 -8.74
N ASP A 280 21.85 -19.13 -7.53
CA ASP A 280 21.99 -20.40 -6.81
C ASP A 280 20.62 -21.02 -6.54
N ALA A 281 19.65 -20.24 -6.04
CA ALA A 281 18.29 -20.73 -5.76
C ALA A 281 17.56 -21.24 -7.02
N ILE A 282 17.78 -20.61 -8.18
CA ILE A 282 17.21 -21.07 -9.46
C ILE A 282 17.90 -22.33 -9.96
N ASN A 283 19.24 -22.35 -9.96
CA ASN A 283 20.03 -23.45 -10.51
C ASN A 283 19.93 -24.73 -9.67
N GLU A 284 19.82 -24.59 -8.36
CA GLU A 284 19.71 -25.71 -7.42
C GLU A 284 18.26 -26.19 -7.22
N GLY A 285 17.28 -25.49 -7.80
CA GLY A 285 15.85 -25.79 -7.60
C GLY A 285 15.35 -25.46 -6.19
N CYS A 286 16.08 -24.63 -5.44
CA CYS A 286 15.75 -24.17 -4.09
C CYS A 286 14.68 -23.07 -4.10
N TYR A 287 13.48 -23.40 -4.60
CA TYR A 287 12.45 -22.40 -4.85
C TYR A 287 11.87 -21.70 -3.62
N ARG A 288 12.04 -22.26 -2.41
CA ARG A 288 11.69 -21.57 -1.18
C ARG A 288 12.55 -20.32 -1.00
N GLU A 289 13.86 -20.45 -1.15
CA GLU A 289 14.80 -19.34 -1.05
C GLU A 289 14.55 -18.30 -2.14
N LEU A 290 14.19 -18.73 -3.36
CA LEU A 290 13.79 -17.83 -4.44
C LEU A 290 12.54 -17.02 -4.07
N LEU A 291 11.51 -17.66 -3.50
CA LEU A 291 10.27 -16.98 -3.10
C LEU A 291 10.50 -16.01 -1.95
N GLU A 292 11.32 -16.37 -0.97
CA GLU A 292 11.75 -15.50 0.13
C GLU A 292 12.50 -14.28 -0.40
N LEU A 293 13.41 -14.48 -1.37
CA LEU A 293 14.19 -13.42 -1.99
C LEU A 293 13.34 -12.44 -2.79
N LEU A 294 12.35 -12.95 -3.53
CA LEU A 294 11.41 -12.14 -4.31
C LEU A 294 10.38 -11.40 -3.44
N GLY A 295 10.40 -11.59 -2.11
CA GLY A 295 9.44 -11.01 -1.18
C GLY A 295 8.03 -11.55 -1.40
N VAL A 296 7.94 -12.82 -1.81
CA VAL A 296 6.69 -13.50 -2.14
C VAL A 296 6.26 -14.44 -1.02
N ASP A 297 7.16 -14.84 -0.11
CA ASP A 297 6.78 -15.60 1.08
C ASP A 297 6.23 -14.67 2.18
N ASP A 298 4.91 -14.69 2.36
CA ASP A 298 4.17 -14.00 3.43
C ASP A 298 3.75 -14.99 4.53
N THR A 299 4.16 -16.26 4.46
CA THR A 299 3.74 -17.26 5.44
C THR A 299 4.59 -17.11 6.69
N ASP A 300 3.97 -16.72 7.81
CA ASP A 300 4.59 -16.67 9.14
C ASP A 300 4.90 -18.10 9.67
N GLY A 301 5.55 -18.94 8.87
CA GLY A 301 6.02 -20.28 9.25
C GLY A 301 4.92 -21.28 9.62
N LYS A 302 3.64 -21.01 9.32
CA LYS A 302 2.54 -21.93 9.64
C LYS A 302 2.32 -22.90 8.49
N GLU A 303 2.56 -24.19 8.76
CA GLU A 303 2.49 -25.28 7.76
C GLU A 303 1.11 -25.48 7.10
N ASP A 304 0.04 -24.87 7.64
CA ASP A 304 -1.36 -25.01 7.19
C ASP A 304 -1.90 -23.79 6.42
N GLU A 305 -1.09 -22.78 6.09
CA GLU A 305 -1.56 -21.60 5.36
C GLU A 305 -1.73 -21.85 3.86
N GLU A 306 -2.82 -21.32 3.30
CA GLU A 306 -3.13 -21.41 1.88
C GLU A 306 -2.20 -20.50 1.06
N VAL A 307 -1.44 -21.07 0.11
CA VAL A 307 -0.46 -20.34 -0.69
C VAL A 307 -1.02 -19.90 -2.04
N ARG A 308 -0.35 -18.96 -2.72
CA ARG A 308 -0.71 -18.55 -4.09
C ARG A 308 -0.33 -19.63 -5.09
N THR A 309 -1.04 -19.71 -6.21
CA THR A 309 -0.83 -20.76 -7.23
C THR A 309 0.61 -20.87 -7.72
N VAL A 310 1.28 -19.75 -8.04
CA VAL A 310 2.66 -19.77 -8.53
C VAL A 310 3.63 -20.30 -7.45
N GLN A 311 3.44 -19.90 -6.19
CA GLN A 311 4.24 -20.41 -5.06
C GLN A 311 4.04 -21.92 -4.90
N GLY A 312 2.79 -22.38 -4.86
CA GLY A 312 2.48 -23.80 -4.67
C GLY A 312 3.01 -24.68 -5.81
N VAL A 313 3.02 -24.18 -7.04
CA VAL A 313 3.60 -24.88 -8.20
C VAL A 313 5.12 -25.00 -8.08
N LEU A 314 5.80 -23.93 -7.67
CA LEU A 314 7.26 -23.97 -7.48
C LEU A 314 7.63 -24.92 -6.33
N LEU A 315 6.92 -24.86 -5.20
CA LEU A 315 7.16 -25.74 -4.05
C LEU A 315 6.87 -27.22 -4.34
N ALA A 316 6.03 -27.52 -5.33
CA ALA A 316 5.71 -28.88 -5.75
C ALA A 316 6.69 -29.45 -6.78
N ASP A 317 7.52 -28.64 -7.43
CA ASP A 317 8.52 -29.13 -8.38
C ASP A 317 9.89 -29.29 -7.73
N THR A 318 10.39 -30.51 -7.70
CA THR A 318 11.77 -30.83 -7.26
C THR A 318 12.72 -31.05 -8.44
N THR A 319 12.22 -31.06 -9.68
CA THR A 319 13.01 -31.38 -10.88
C THR A 319 13.67 -30.17 -11.52
N GLY A 320 13.22 -28.97 -11.15
CA GLY A 320 13.73 -27.71 -11.70
C GLY A 320 13.11 -27.28 -13.03
N ASN A 321 12.14 -28.05 -13.58
CA ASN A 321 11.64 -27.85 -14.94
C ASN A 321 10.39 -26.97 -15.01
N ILE A 322 9.64 -26.80 -13.92
CA ILE A 322 8.37 -26.08 -13.94
C ILE A 322 8.54 -24.59 -14.22
N ILE A 323 9.71 -24.02 -13.92
CA ILE A 323 10.06 -22.63 -14.26
C ILE A 323 10.15 -22.40 -15.78
N ARG A 324 10.29 -23.47 -16.57
CA ARG A 324 10.31 -23.42 -18.04
C ARG A 324 8.91 -23.50 -18.62
N TYR A 325 7.89 -23.81 -17.81
CA TYR A 325 6.49 -23.79 -18.22
C TYR A 325 6.08 -22.37 -18.63
N PRO A 326 5.52 -22.12 -19.82
CA PRO A 326 5.34 -20.76 -20.35
C PRO A 326 4.62 -19.78 -19.42
N TYR A 327 3.53 -20.20 -18.77
CA TYR A 327 2.82 -19.37 -17.78
C TYR A 327 3.68 -19.05 -16.55
N ILE A 328 4.31 -20.06 -15.92
CA ILE A 328 5.14 -19.88 -14.72
C ILE A 328 6.34 -19.00 -15.03
N ASN A 329 7.02 -19.26 -16.15
CA ASN A 329 8.10 -18.45 -16.66
C ASN A 329 7.69 -16.98 -16.86
N ASN A 330 6.50 -16.72 -17.43
CA ASN A 330 5.97 -15.37 -17.58
C ASN A 330 5.68 -14.68 -16.24
N GLN A 331 5.19 -15.42 -15.23
CA GLN A 331 4.97 -14.87 -13.90
C GLN A 331 6.29 -14.55 -13.20
N LEU A 332 7.26 -15.47 -13.27
CA LEU A 332 8.60 -15.25 -12.72
C LEU A 332 9.31 -14.08 -13.40
N ASN A 333 9.24 -13.95 -14.73
CA ASN A 333 9.77 -12.79 -15.47
C ASN A 333 9.25 -11.46 -14.91
N ARG A 334 7.97 -11.41 -14.52
CA ARG A 334 7.33 -10.20 -13.95
C ARG A 334 7.79 -9.92 -12.53
N LEU A 335 7.92 -10.95 -11.70
CA LEU A 335 8.42 -10.81 -10.33
C LEU A 335 9.89 -10.38 -10.35
N LEU A 336 10.69 -11.02 -11.20
CA LEU A 336 12.11 -10.74 -11.39
C LEU A 336 12.36 -9.32 -11.94
N ALA A 337 11.51 -8.79 -12.82
CA ALA A 337 11.68 -7.42 -13.33
C ALA A 337 11.74 -6.39 -12.19
N ARG A 338 10.79 -6.46 -11.26
CA ARG A 338 10.72 -5.54 -10.12
C ARG A 338 11.88 -5.75 -9.16
N TRP A 339 12.18 -7.01 -8.86
CA TRP A 339 13.31 -7.35 -7.99
C TRP A 339 14.64 -6.88 -8.59
N ALA A 340 14.88 -7.16 -9.88
CA ALA A 340 16.11 -6.81 -10.59
C ALA A 340 16.30 -5.29 -10.66
N PHE A 341 15.23 -4.54 -10.96
CA PHE A 341 15.25 -3.09 -10.92
C PHE A 341 15.65 -2.57 -9.52
N LYS A 342 15.05 -3.12 -8.45
CA LYS A 342 15.37 -2.73 -7.07
C LYS A 342 16.78 -3.13 -6.65
N ALA A 343 17.25 -4.31 -7.01
CA ALA A 343 18.62 -4.76 -6.74
C ALA A 343 19.63 -3.84 -7.46
N ALA A 344 19.37 -3.54 -8.74
CA ALA A 344 20.26 -2.73 -9.57
C ALA A 344 20.25 -1.22 -9.23
N THR A 345 19.16 -0.70 -8.65
CA THR A 345 19.05 0.74 -8.33
C THR A 345 19.03 1.08 -6.85
N GLY A 346 18.70 0.12 -5.98
CA GLY A 346 18.60 0.31 -4.53
C GLY A 346 19.59 -0.54 -3.73
N GLY A 347 20.30 -1.48 -4.37
CA GLY A 347 21.25 -2.38 -3.72
C GLY A 347 20.64 -3.69 -3.20
N GLY A 348 19.31 -3.82 -3.15
CA GLY A 348 18.62 -5.07 -2.83
C GLY A 348 18.79 -5.59 -1.39
N PHE A 349 19.35 -4.79 -0.48
CA PHE A 349 19.53 -5.18 0.92
C PHE A 349 18.30 -4.82 1.76
N ARG A 350 18.10 -5.54 2.87
CA ARG A 350 17.02 -5.29 3.83
C ARG A 350 17.50 -4.48 5.01
N LEU A 351 16.61 -3.61 5.50
CA LEU A 351 16.80 -2.71 6.62
C LEU A 351 15.80 -3.04 7.72
N PRO A 352 16.22 -3.15 8.99
CA PRO A 352 15.29 -3.34 10.09
C PRO A 352 14.34 -2.14 10.19
N ALA A 353 13.05 -2.42 10.31
CA ALA A 353 11.97 -1.44 10.28
C ALA A 353 11.13 -1.48 11.57
N TYR A 354 10.67 -0.30 11.97
CA TYR A 354 10.06 -0.07 13.28
C TYR A 354 8.92 0.94 13.18
N ALA A 355 7.93 0.79 14.06
CA ALA A 355 6.94 1.83 14.28
C ALA A 355 7.62 2.98 15.04
N LEU A 356 7.53 4.20 14.51
CA LEU A 356 8.03 5.39 15.15
C LEU A 356 7.16 5.70 16.38
N ALA A 357 7.79 5.67 17.55
CA ALA A 357 7.16 5.94 18.83
C ALA A 357 7.86 7.11 19.52
N ASP A 358 7.21 7.65 20.55
CA ASP A 358 7.75 8.73 21.36
C ASP A 358 8.24 8.21 22.71
N ASP A 359 8.96 9.04 23.45
CA ASP A 359 9.54 8.75 24.75
C ASP A 359 8.57 9.00 25.92
N GLY A 360 7.29 9.29 25.65
CA GLY A 360 6.34 9.61 26.70
C GLY A 360 5.99 8.43 27.61
N TYR A 361 5.84 8.72 28.90
CA TYR A 361 5.43 7.77 29.93
C TYR A 361 4.33 8.33 30.84
N LEU A 362 3.54 7.43 31.43
CA LEU A 362 2.50 7.74 32.41
C LEU A 362 2.37 6.56 33.38
N VAL A 363 2.66 6.80 34.66
CA VAL A 363 2.64 5.76 35.69
C VAL A 363 2.06 6.28 36.99
N ALA A 364 1.29 5.45 37.69
CA ALA A 364 0.85 5.71 39.05
C ALA A 364 1.81 5.05 40.03
N HIS A 365 2.23 5.79 41.05
CA HIS A 365 3.04 5.25 42.14
C HIS A 365 2.68 5.96 43.45
N ASN A 366 2.44 5.19 44.52
CA ASN A 366 2.02 5.71 45.83
C ASN A 366 0.83 6.69 45.76
N GLY A 367 -0.18 6.40 44.94
CA GLY A 367 -1.39 7.22 44.78
C GLY A 367 -1.16 8.56 44.07
N ARG A 368 -0.01 8.76 43.42
CA ARG A 368 0.31 9.93 42.60
C ARG A 368 0.64 9.51 41.18
N LEU A 369 0.35 10.42 40.23
CA LEU A 369 0.69 10.24 38.83
C LEU A 369 2.03 10.90 38.51
N TYR A 370 2.85 10.20 37.74
CA TYR A 370 4.10 10.68 37.18
C TYR A 370 4.03 10.54 35.66
N ALA A 371 4.44 11.57 34.94
CA ALA A 371 4.37 11.57 33.50
C ALA A 371 5.44 12.47 32.89
N GLY A 372 5.95 12.08 31.74
CA GLY A 372 6.95 12.84 30.99
C GLY A 372 6.82 12.60 29.49
N SER A 373 7.39 13.51 28.71
CA SER A 373 7.54 13.42 27.25
C SER A 373 8.69 14.32 26.83
N ASP A 374 9.37 13.99 25.73
CA ASP A 374 10.50 14.75 25.17
C ASP A 374 11.63 15.00 26.20
N TRP A 375 11.96 13.95 26.97
CA TRP A 375 13.00 13.98 28.02
C TRP A 375 14.29 13.28 27.60
N ILE A 376 14.28 12.41 26.58
CA ILE A 376 15.52 11.84 26.04
C ILE A 376 16.27 12.90 25.21
N PRO A 377 17.61 12.85 25.12
CA PRO A 377 18.36 13.77 24.26
C PRO A 377 17.95 13.65 22.78
N LYS A 378 17.96 14.76 22.05
CA LYS A 378 17.49 14.83 20.65
C LYS A 378 18.29 13.97 19.67
N GLU A 379 19.54 13.68 20.00
CA GLU A 379 20.49 12.90 19.21
C GLU A 379 20.50 11.41 19.61
N ARG A 380 19.57 11.02 20.49
CA ARG A 380 19.45 9.68 21.04
C ARG A 380 18.12 9.02 20.66
N ALA A 381 18.14 7.70 20.55
CA ALA A 381 16.94 6.89 20.32
C ALA A 381 16.90 5.67 21.24
N ILE A 382 15.70 5.19 21.56
CA ILE A 382 15.50 3.89 22.23
C ILE A 382 15.06 2.88 21.18
N VAL A 383 15.82 1.80 21.03
CA VAL A 383 15.55 0.72 20.07
C VAL A 383 16.20 -0.57 20.57
N THR A 384 15.66 -1.71 20.17
CA THR A 384 16.19 -3.05 20.51
C THR A 384 17.33 -3.51 19.58
N LEU A 385 17.89 -2.62 18.76
CA LEU A 385 19.01 -2.91 17.88
C LEU A 385 20.32 -2.99 18.66
N GLN A 386 21.18 -3.94 18.28
CA GLN A 386 22.54 -4.09 18.83
C GLN A 386 23.47 -2.96 18.37
N SER A 387 23.23 -2.41 17.18
CA SER A 387 24.11 -1.37 16.63
C SER A 387 24.06 -0.11 17.48
N LYS A 388 25.21 0.45 17.83
CA LYS A 388 25.30 1.64 18.71
C LYS A 388 24.89 2.93 18.01
N ARG A 389 25.00 2.98 16.69
CA ARG A 389 24.65 4.13 15.86
C ARG A 389 23.97 3.68 14.59
N GLY A 390 23.07 4.51 14.09
CA GLY A 390 22.44 4.29 12.80
C GLY A 390 21.83 5.56 12.24
N LEU A 391 21.32 5.47 11.01
CA LEU A 391 20.49 6.51 10.43
C LEU A 391 19.03 6.09 10.52
N CYS A 392 18.21 6.90 11.18
CA CYS A 392 16.75 6.74 11.15
C CYS A 392 16.21 7.33 9.85
N VAL A 393 15.59 6.48 9.03
CA VAL A 393 15.14 6.79 7.68
C VAL A 393 13.61 6.72 7.61
N ARG A 394 12.99 7.81 7.17
CA ARG A 394 11.55 7.87 6.87
C ARG A 394 11.34 8.21 5.40
N TYR A 395 10.40 7.52 4.76
CA TYR A 395 10.03 7.78 3.37
C TYR A 395 8.80 8.69 3.27
N PRO A 396 8.73 9.57 2.24
CA PRO A 396 9.75 9.81 1.22
C PRO A 396 10.95 10.60 1.76
N ILE A 397 12.15 10.27 1.26
CA ILE A 397 13.39 10.98 1.60
C ILE A 397 13.49 12.20 0.70
N ARG A 398 13.35 13.40 1.27
CA ARG A 398 13.41 14.65 0.51
C ARG A 398 14.86 14.99 0.22
N MET A 399 15.74 14.76 1.18
CA MET A 399 17.15 15.14 1.14
C MET A 399 18.01 14.35 2.13
N CYS A 400 19.33 14.53 2.07
CA CYS A 400 20.27 13.80 2.93
C CYS A 400 20.04 14.08 4.43
N GLU A 401 19.57 15.27 4.77
CA GLU A 401 19.30 15.73 6.13
C GLU A 401 18.12 14.99 6.78
N ASP A 402 17.22 14.40 5.98
CA ASP A 402 16.14 13.53 6.46
C ASP A 402 16.65 12.19 7.00
N LEU A 403 17.90 11.82 6.68
CA LEU A 403 18.60 10.68 7.28
C LEU A 403 19.10 11.14 8.65
N LEU A 404 18.34 10.84 9.71
CA LEU A 404 18.64 11.35 11.05
C LEU A 404 19.76 10.52 11.70
N PRO A 405 20.93 11.11 12.02
CA PRO A 405 22.02 10.39 12.68
C PRO A 405 21.70 10.20 14.17
N MET A 406 21.52 8.95 14.60
CA MET A 406 21.09 8.63 15.96
C MET A 406 22.10 7.73 16.67
N ALA A 407 22.46 8.07 17.90
CA ALA A 407 23.10 7.14 18.82
C ALA A 407 22.02 6.41 19.65
N HIS A 408 22.13 5.09 19.75
CA HIS A 408 21.14 4.31 20.47
C HIS A 408 21.47 4.27 21.97
N LEU A 409 20.46 4.41 22.82
CA LEU A 409 20.61 4.36 24.28
C LEU A 409 20.75 2.91 24.74
N GLU A 410 21.78 2.66 25.54
CA GLU A 410 21.93 1.39 26.24
C GLU A 410 20.91 1.29 27.38
N PRO A 411 20.41 0.09 27.74
CA PRO A 411 19.38 -0.07 28.77
C PRO A 411 19.72 0.58 30.12
N ALA A 412 20.99 0.51 30.54
CA ALA A 412 21.44 1.12 31.79
C ALA A 412 21.41 2.67 31.73
N GLU A 413 21.77 3.26 30.59
CA GLU A 413 21.72 4.71 30.37
C GLU A 413 20.25 5.19 30.35
N LEU A 414 19.36 4.42 29.73
CA LEU A 414 17.92 4.69 29.71
C LEU A 414 17.32 4.73 31.13
N ILE A 415 17.59 3.70 31.94
CA ILE A 415 17.08 3.62 33.31
C ILE A 415 17.62 4.79 34.15
N ALA A 416 18.90 5.12 34.02
CA ALA A 416 19.51 6.23 34.77
C ALA A 416 18.86 7.58 34.42
N GLN A 417 18.66 7.87 33.13
CA GLN A 417 18.01 9.12 32.70
C GLN A 417 16.55 9.19 33.16
N LEU A 418 15.81 8.08 33.08
CA LEU A 418 14.42 8.03 33.53
C LEU A 418 14.31 8.18 35.06
N THR A 419 15.23 7.58 35.81
CA THR A 419 15.31 7.74 37.27
C THR A 419 15.48 9.22 37.64
N CYS A 420 16.38 9.93 36.95
CA CYS A 420 16.58 11.37 37.14
C CYS A 420 15.28 12.16 36.84
N SER A 421 14.61 11.86 35.73
CA SER A 421 13.33 12.50 35.37
C SER A 421 12.23 12.28 36.42
N LEU A 422 12.19 11.09 37.03
CA LEU A 422 11.24 10.74 38.09
C LEU A 422 11.61 11.40 39.43
N ASP A 423 12.90 11.47 39.76
CA ASP A 423 13.42 12.14 40.96
C ASP A 423 13.10 13.64 40.95
N GLU A 424 13.26 14.30 39.80
CA GLU A 424 12.90 15.71 39.60
C GLU A 424 11.40 15.98 39.84
N GLN A 425 10.55 14.97 39.62
CA GLN A 425 9.11 15.02 39.92
C GLN A 425 8.79 14.62 41.38
N GLY A 426 9.80 14.28 42.18
CA GLY A 426 9.64 13.85 43.57
C GLY A 426 9.09 12.43 43.72
N CYS A 427 9.38 11.53 42.78
CA CYS A 427 9.05 10.11 42.89
C CYS A 427 9.92 9.43 43.95
N ARG A 428 9.32 8.63 44.84
CA ARG A 428 10.06 7.75 45.76
C ARG A 428 10.27 6.40 45.08
N LEU A 429 11.40 5.73 45.34
CA LEU A 429 11.76 4.46 44.67
C LEU A 429 11.80 4.59 43.14
N SER A 430 12.33 5.72 42.65
CA SER A 430 12.42 6.06 41.24
C SER A 430 13.11 5.01 40.37
N ASP A 431 14.11 4.29 40.89
CA ASP A 431 14.80 3.21 40.16
C ASP A 431 13.89 2.02 39.81
N GLU A 432 13.02 1.60 40.74
CA GLU A 432 12.06 0.50 40.50
C GLU A 432 10.99 0.92 39.48
N VAL A 433 10.46 2.13 39.65
CA VAL A 433 9.47 2.72 38.73
C VAL A 433 10.08 2.94 37.34
N ALA A 434 11.33 3.40 37.26
CA ALA A 434 12.05 3.59 36.01
C ALA A 434 12.22 2.26 35.25
N LYS A 435 12.63 1.19 35.94
CA LYS A 435 12.73 -0.15 35.34
C LYS A 435 11.39 -0.63 34.78
N GLN A 436 10.31 -0.44 35.54
CA GLN A 436 8.97 -0.79 35.09
C GLN A 436 8.57 -0.02 33.83
N VAL A 437 8.68 1.31 33.85
CA VAL A 437 8.31 2.18 32.73
C VAL A 437 9.17 1.89 31.49
N ALA A 438 10.49 1.71 31.66
CA ALA A 438 11.40 1.35 30.58
C ALA A 438 10.92 0.07 29.88
N MET A 439 10.62 -0.98 30.64
CA MET A 439 10.19 -2.27 30.10
C MET A 439 8.78 -2.21 29.47
N GLN A 440 7.82 -1.55 30.13
CA GLN A 440 6.40 -1.65 29.77
C GLN A 440 5.91 -0.56 28.80
N GLN A 441 6.62 0.57 28.68
CA GLN A 441 6.14 1.73 27.91
C GLN A 441 7.16 2.30 26.92
N LEU A 442 8.47 2.02 27.07
CA LEU A 442 9.52 2.64 26.25
C LEU A 442 10.26 1.63 25.36
N SER A 443 10.56 0.43 25.86
CA SER A 443 11.21 -0.64 25.11
C SER A 443 10.19 -1.62 24.49
N LEU A 444 9.17 -1.07 23.82
CA LEU A 444 8.12 -1.85 23.18
C LEU A 444 8.67 -2.63 21.97
N ASP A 445 8.11 -3.82 21.73
CA ASP A 445 8.55 -4.66 20.63
C ASP A 445 8.27 -3.99 19.27
N GLY A 446 9.30 -3.87 18.43
CA GLY A 446 9.15 -3.32 17.07
C GLY A 446 8.95 -1.80 17.03
N THR A 447 9.37 -1.06 18.07
CA THR A 447 9.36 0.41 18.06
C THR A 447 10.75 1.02 17.95
N TYR A 448 10.80 2.22 17.39
CA TYR A 448 11.96 3.11 17.39
C TYR A 448 11.53 4.42 18.03
N VAL A 449 12.08 4.74 19.21
CA VAL A 449 11.62 5.87 20.01
C VAL A 449 12.49 7.09 19.77
N LEU A 450 11.85 8.21 19.43
CA LEU A 450 12.50 9.51 19.22
C LEU A 450 11.86 10.62 20.06
N HIS A 451 12.66 11.63 20.37
CA HIS A 451 12.17 12.93 20.79
C HIS A 451 11.35 13.58 19.65
N SER A 452 10.22 14.25 19.96
CA SER A 452 9.30 14.79 18.95
C SER A 452 9.94 15.79 17.99
N GLU A 453 10.78 16.71 18.50
CA GLU A 453 11.53 17.65 17.66
C GLU A 453 12.45 16.98 16.65
N THR A 454 13.06 15.84 17.01
CA THR A 454 13.91 15.07 16.10
C THR A 454 13.08 14.39 15.03
N ALA A 455 11.97 13.74 15.40
CA ALA A 455 11.01 13.17 14.44
C ALA A 455 10.52 14.22 13.44
N LYS A 456 10.19 15.44 13.90
CA LYS A 456 9.74 16.54 13.04
C LYS A 456 10.74 16.94 11.96
N LYS A 457 12.06 16.71 12.14
CA LYS A 457 13.10 17.06 11.17
C LYS A 457 12.91 16.35 9.83
N ASN A 458 12.61 15.04 9.84
CA ASN A 458 12.25 14.27 8.63
C ASN A 458 10.72 14.21 8.39
N GLY A 459 9.99 15.15 9.01
CA GLY A 459 8.55 15.30 8.92
C GLY A 459 7.74 14.29 9.71
N GLY A 460 8.37 13.43 10.53
CA GLY A 460 7.74 12.38 11.30
C GLY A 460 6.78 12.88 12.36
N ASP A 461 5.76 12.08 12.66
CA ASP A 461 4.89 12.18 13.83
C ASP A 461 4.66 10.79 14.46
N PHE A 462 3.84 10.71 15.50
CA PHE A 462 3.60 9.45 16.21
C PHE A 462 2.21 8.87 15.92
N ASP A 463 1.65 9.15 14.73
CA ASP A 463 0.38 8.57 14.25
C ASP A 463 0.50 7.13 13.66
N PHE A 464 1.68 6.54 13.92
CA PHE A 464 2.16 5.21 13.51
C PHE A 464 2.96 5.20 12.21
N ASP A 465 3.83 6.20 12.05
CA ASP A 465 4.82 6.23 10.98
C ASP A 465 5.75 5.00 11.03
N TRP A 466 6.07 4.45 9.87
CA TRP A 466 7.11 3.44 9.76
C TRP A 466 8.44 4.09 9.37
N ILE A 467 9.50 3.69 10.08
CA ILE A 467 10.88 4.06 9.74
C ILE A 467 11.70 2.78 9.53
N CYS A 468 12.83 2.91 8.84
CA CYS A 468 13.87 1.89 8.84
C CYS A 468 15.19 2.47 9.33
N VAL A 469 16.10 1.59 9.77
CA VAL A 469 17.39 1.99 10.33
C VAL A 469 18.53 1.46 9.46
N LEU A 470 19.39 2.37 8.99
CA LEU A 470 20.67 2.00 8.38
C LEU A 470 21.72 1.85 9.48
N GLU A 471 22.13 0.61 9.75
CA GLU A 471 23.01 0.26 10.86
C GLU A 471 24.48 0.57 10.53
N GLU A 472 25.23 1.16 11.49
CA GLU A 472 26.65 1.46 11.28
C GLU A 472 27.48 0.19 11.10
N ASP A 473 27.12 -0.90 11.76
CA ASP A 473 27.91 -2.15 11.71
C ASP A 473 27.91 -2.78 10.31
N ARG A 474 26.87 -2.52 9.52
CA ARG A 474 26.74 -3.00 8.13
C ARG A 474 27.19 -1.98 7.10
N PHE A 475 26.92 -0.69 7.34
CA PHE A 475 27.21 0.40 6.39
C PHE A 475 28.03 1.53 7.04
N PRO A 476 29.23 1.24 7.57
CA PRO A 476 29.98 2.19 8.38
C PRO A 476 30.36 3.47 7.62
N ARG A 477 30.67 3.40 6.33
CA ARG A 477 31.04 4.58 5.52
C ARG A 477 29.84 5.49 5.31
N PHE A 478 28.69 4.91 4.96
CA PHE A 478 27.46 5.69 4.78
C PHE A 478 27.06 6.39 6.08
N VAL A 479 26.97 5.64 7.19
CA VAL A 479 26.57 6.19 8.47
C VAL A 479 27.56 7.27 8.93
N ARG A 480 28.86 7.01 8.92
CA ARG A 480 29.88 8.01 9.32
C ARG A 480 29.84 9.27 8.47
N LYS A 481 29.60 9.14 7.16
CA LYS A 481 29.46 10.30 6.28
C LYS A 481 28.35 11.23 6.78
N ARG A 482 27.17 10.70 7.09
CA ARG A 482 26.05 11.52 7.57
C ARG A 482 26.29 12.10 8.96
N PHE A 483 26.93 11.36 9.87
CA PHE A 483 27.35 11.87 11.18
C PHE A 483 28.38 13.01 11.10
N SER A 484 29.20 13.05 10.04
CA SER A 484 30.19 14.12 9.85
C SER A 484 29.63 15.42 9.28
N LEU A 485 28.37 15.44 8.81
CA LEU A 485 27.75 16.62 8.21
C LEU A 485 27.16 17.53 9.30
N ASN A 486 27.73 18.73 9.41
CA ASN A 486 27.29 19.77 10.36
C ASN A 486 26.33 20.81 9.76
N HIS A 487 26.22 20.88 8.43
CA HIS A 487 25.33 21.82 7.76
C HIS A 487 23.91 21.24 7.74
N GLU A 488 22.98 21.91 8.41
CA GLU A 488 21.56 21.62 8.33
C GLU A 488 20.93 22.57 7.31
N PHE A 489 20.64 22.11 6.09
CA PHE A 489 19.59 22.79 5.33
C PHE A 489 18.29 22.59 6.10
N ARG A 490 17.82 23.67 6.73
CA ARG A 490 16.54 23.70 7.44
C ARG A 490 15.51 24.31 6.52
N GLN A 491 14.60 23.50 6.02
CA GLN A 491 13.37 24.05 5.46
C GLN A 491 12.50 24.54 6.62
N GLU A 492 12.38 25.85 6.78
CA GLU A 492 11.46 26.42 7.75
C GLU A 492 10.03 26.03 7.37
N LYS A 493 9.35 25.24 8.23
CA LYS A 493 7.92 24.98 8.09
C LYS A 493 7.19 26.33 8.18
N MET A 494 6.69 26.82 7.06
CA MET A 494 5.77 27.95 7.07
C MET A 494 4.50 27.53 7.83
N LYS A 495 4.09 28.26 8.87
CA LYS A 495 2.79 28.07 9.53
C LYS A 495 1.69 28.52 8.58
N LEU A 496 1.30 27.65 7.66
CA LEU A 496 0.32 27.94 6.62
C LEU A 496 -1.10 27.75 7.13
N ARG A 497 -1.98 28.68 6.77
CA ARG A 497 -3.41 28.60 7.10
C ARG A 497 -4.00 27.33 6.49
N LYS A 498 -4.77 26.59 7.30
CA LYS A 498 -5.55 25.44 6.82
C LYS A 498 -6.62 25.94 5.84
N ALA A 499 -6.67 25.36 4.65
CA ALA A 499 -7.68 25.67 3.66
C ALA A 499 -9.06 25.27 4.18
N LYS A 500 -10.04 26.18 4.17
CA LYS A 500 -11.39 25.92 4.70
C LYS A 500 -12.46 26.48 3.78
N SER A 501 -12.77 25.70 2.74
CA SER A 501 -13.83 26.04 1.80
C SER A 501 -15.22 25.77 2.39
N PRO A 502 -16.27 26.49 1.94
CA PRO A 502 -17.65 26.09 2.20
C PRO A 502 -17.99 24.70 1.65
N TRP A 503 -18.90 23.97 2.30
CA TRP A 503 -19.23 22.56 1.99
C TRP A 503 -19.68 22.32 0.55
N TRP A 504 -20.32 23.29 -0.10
CA TRP A 504 -20.75 23.18 -1.51
C TRP A 504 -19.59 23.12 -2.52
N ASN A 505 -18.33 23.25 -2.09
CA ASN A 505 -17.15 23.05 -2.94
C ASN A 505 -16.56 21.63 -2.83
N LEU A 506 -17.27 20.67 -2.22
CA LEU A 506 -16.70 19.36 -1.93
C LEU A 506 -16.23 18.61 -3.18
N GLU A 507 -17.03 18.63 -4.25
CA GLU A 507 -16.68 18.04 -5.54
C GLU A 507 -15.45 18.72 -6.16
N HIS A 508 -15.40 20.05 -6.13
CA HIS A 508 -14.25 20.82 -6.63
C HIS A 508 -12.95 20.53 -5.85
N VAL A 509 -13.05 20.43 -4.51
CA VAL A 509 -11.91 20.05 -3.65
C VAL A 509 -11.47 18.62 -3.94
N ALA A 510 -12.40 17.70 -4.20
CA ALA A 510 -12.07 16.33 -4.60
C ALA A 510 -11.33 16.29 -5.94
N ILE A 511 -11.78 17.04 -6.94
CA ILE A 511 -11.13 17.15 -8.24
C ILE A 511 -9.71 17.71 -8.13
N LYS A 512 -9.50 18.74 -7.31
CA LYS A 512 -8.16 19.29 -7.01
C LYS A 512 -7.25 18.32 -6.27
N ALA A 513 -7.83 17.37 -5.53
CA ALA A 513 -7.05 16.40 -4.76
C ALA A 513 -6.45 15.25 -5.58
N ARG A 514 -6.69 15.24 -6.90
CA ARG A 514 -6.20 14.23 -7.85
C ARG A 514 -4.80 14.55 -8.35
N GLY A 515 -4.13 13.53 -8.87
CA GLY A 515 -2.86 13.68 -9.56
C GLY A 515 -1.64 13.46 -8.67
N ASN A 516 -0.52 13.12 -9.30
CA ASN A 516 0.72 12.71 -8.63
C ASN A 516 1.85 13.75 -8.82
N GLN A 517 1.62 14.99 -8.41
CA GLN A 517 2.68 16.02 -8.45
C GLN A 517 3.90 15.61 -7.61
N ILE A 518 3.68 14.95 -6.47
CA ILE A 518 4.74 14.46 -5.57
C ILE A 518 5.71 13.54 -6.33
N GLY A 519 5.20 12.54 -7.05
CA GLY A 519 6.02 11.61 -7.83
C GLY A 519 6.78 12.32 -8.95
N ILE A 520 6.15 13.28 -9.64
CA ILE A 520 6.78 14.04 -10.73
C ILE A 520 7.94 14.90 -10.22
N ILE A 521 7.76 15.59 -9.08
CA ILE A 521 8.80 16.42 -8.48
C ILE A 521 9.93 15.53 -7.93
N SER A 522 9.59 14.38 -7.33
CA SER A 522 10.56 13.41 -6.81
C SER A 522 11.45 12.84 -7.91
N ASP A 523 10.88 12.39 -9.04
CA ASP A 523 11.65 11.86 -10.18
C ASP A 523 12.58 12.93 -10.77
N LEU A 524 12.14 14.19 -10.83
CA LEU A 524 12.96 15.31 -11.29
C LEU A 524 14.11 15.60 -10.31
N LYS A 525 13.85 15.58 -9.00
CA LYS A 525 14.87 15.73 -7.95
C LYS A 525 15.94 14.65 -8.07
N THR A 526 15.54 13.39 -8.19
CA THR A 526 16.47 12.27 -8.40
C THR A 526 17.27 12.44 -9.70
N SER A 527 16.66 12.93 -10.77
CA SER A 527 17.38 13.24 -12.01
C SER A 527 18.40 14.38 -11.83
N CYS A 528 18.10 15.40 -11.02
CA CYS A 528 19.07 16.44 -10.67
C CYS A 528 20.28 15.86 -9.92
N LEU A 529 20.05 14.95 -8.97
CA LEU A 529 21.12 14.27 -8.22
C LEU A 529 21.96 13.38 -9.14
N ALA A 530 21.34 12.62 -10.03
CA ALA A 530 22.03 11.81 -11.05
C ALA A 530 22.89 12.67 -11.99
N ALA A 531 22.46 13.89 -12.31
CA ALA A 531 23.22 14.84 -13.11
C ALA A 531 24.31 15.60 -12.32
N GLY A 532 24.43 15.40 -11.00
CA GLY A 532 25.36 16.14 -10.14
C GLY A 532 24.93 17.59 -9.83
N ARG A 533 23.65 17.93 -10.06
CA ARG A 533 23.05 19.26 -9.82
C ARG A 533 22.26 19.30 -8.51
N SER A 534 22.97 19.07 -7.41
CA SER A 534 22.38 19.11 -6.06
C SER A 534 21.74 20.47 -5.76
N ASP A 535 22.27 21.56 -6.31
CA ASP A 535 21.68 22.89 -6.21
C ASP A 535 20.22 22.93 -6.69
N LEU A 536 19.92 22.31 -7.84
CA LEU A 536 18.56 22.22 -8.37
C LEU A 536 17.70 21.22 -7.60
N ALA A 537 18.30 20.11 -7.14
CA ALA A 537 17.60 19.15 -6.30
C ALA A 537 17.07 19.80 -5.01
N TYR A 538 17.88 20.65 -4.36
CA TYR A 538 17.48 21.38 -3.15
C TYR A 538 16.41 22.45 -3.42
N GLN A 539 16.42 23.09 -4.59
CA GLN A 539 15.30 23.97 -4.98
C GLN A 539 13.97 23.19 -5.07
N LEU A 540 14.01 21.96 -5.59
CA LEU A 540 12.83 21.11 -5.71
C LEU A 540 12.33 20.54 -4.37
N VAL A 541 13.16 20.46 -3.33
CA VAL A 541 12.74 20.04 -1.98
C VAL A 541 11.61 20.94 -1.47
N ALA A 542 11.71 22.26 -1.71
CA ALA A 542 10.68 23.20 -1.30
C ALA A 542 9.34 22.94 -2.00
N GLU A 543 9.38 22.68 -3.30
CA GLU A 543 8.21 22.39 -4.12
C GLU A 543 7.59 21.03 -3.78
N LEU A 544 8.43 20.04 -3.45
CA LEU A 544 7.98 18.74 -2.97
C LEU A 544 7.20 18.86 -1.65
N GLN A 545 7.69 19.69 -0.72
CA GLN A 545 6.98 19.94 0.54
C GLN A 545 5.63 20.64 0.32
N LYS A 546 5.58 21.65 -0.56
CA LYS A 546 4.30 22.30 -0.93
C LYS A 546 3.32 21.29 -1.54
N ALA A 547 3.79 20.35 -2.36
CA ALA A 547 2.96 19.30 -2.94
C ALA A 547 2.40 18.33 -1.88
N LEU A 548 3.16 18.05 -0.81
CA LEU A 548 2.70 17.24 0.32
C LEU A 548 1.64 17.97 1.17
N ASP A 549 1.74 19.30 1.28
CA ASP A 549 0.90 20.12 2.14
C ASP A 549 -0.36 20.68 1.45
N SER A 550 -0.42 20.69 0.11
CA SER A 550 -1.45 21.38 -0.70
C SER A 550 -2.90 20.96 -0.43
N LEU A 551 -3.13 19.72 0.01
CA LEU A 551 -4.47 19.25 0.36
C LEU A 551 -4.97 19.81 1.71
N LYS A 552 -4.04 20.09 2.63
CA LYS A 552 -4.34 20.52 4.00
C LYS A 552 -4.23 22.04 4.16
N HIS A 553 -3.35 22.66 3.38
CA HIS A 553 -2.93 24.05 3.51
C HIS A 553 -3.12 24.80 2.18
N GLU A 554 -3.28 26.12 2.25
CA GLU A 554 -3.44 26.98 1.06
C GLU A 554 -2.09 27.20 0.36
N VAL A 555 -1.48 26.13 -0.15
CA VAL A 555 -0.20 26.14 -0.88
C VAL A 555 -0.23 25.22 -2.07
N GLU A 556 0.51 25.60 -3.11
CA GLU A 556 0.70 24.78 -4.30
C GLU A 556 2.16 24.90 -4.76
N PRO A 557 2.71 23.85 -5.39
CA PRO A 557 4.02 23.94 -6.04
C PRO A 557 4.04 25.02 -7.13
N ASP A 558 5.15 25.72 -7.28
CA ASP A 558 5.36 26.71 -8.33
C ASP A 558 5.67 26.00 -9.66
N PRO A 559 4.76 26.03 -10.66
CA PRO A 559 4.98 25.37 -11.93
C PRO A 559 6.13 25.98 -12.73
N LYS A 560 6.51 27.24 -12.49
CA LYS A 560 7.62 27.90 -13.21
C LYS A 560 8.96 27.32 -12.78
N ILE A 561 9.20 27.21 -11.47
CA ILE A 561 10.42 26.62 -10.90
C ILE A 561 10.61 25.19 -11.44
N ILE A 562 9.55 24.38 -11.39
CA ILE A 562 9.59 22.99 -11.88
C ILE A 562 9.90 22.95 -13.38
N ALA A 563 9.33 23.85 -14.17
CA ALA A 563 9.57 23.93 -15.61
C ALA A 563 11.01 24.38 -15.94
N GLU A 564 11.54 25.36 -15.22
CA GLU A 564 12.89 25.88 -15.39
C GLU A 564 13.95 24.82 -15.06
N VAL A 565 13.79 24.08 -13.96
CA VAL A 565 14.68 22.96 -13.62
C VAL A 565 14.60 21.85 -14.68
N ARG A 566 13.39 21.53 -15.14
CA ARG A 566 13.18 20.49 -16.18
C ARG A 566 13.78 20.86 -17.54
N GLN A 567 14.00 22.13 -17.84
CA GLN A 567 14.69 22.53 -19.07
C GLN A 567 16.20 22.30 -18.99
N GLN A 568 16.77 22.29 -17.78
CA GLN A 568 18.21 22.15 -17.54
C GLN A 568 18.66 20.70 -17.37
N ILE A 569 17.75 19.79 -17.03
CA ILE A 569 18.06 18.43 -16.59
C ILE A 569 17.35 17.40 -17.47
N ASP A 570 18.13 16.47 -18.02
CA ASP A 570 17.58 15.29 -18.67
C ASP A 570 17.19 14.23 -17.62
N VAL A 571 16.15 13.46 -17.90
CA VAL A 571 15.66 12.41 -16.99
C VAL A 571 16.71 11.31 -16.88
N ALA A 572 17.01 10.89 -15.65
CA ALA A 572 17.93 9.78 -15.41
C ALA A 572 17.47 8.53 -16.19
N PRO A 573 18.34 7.89 -17.01
CA PRO A 573 17.92 6.85 -17.95
C PRO A 573 17.19 5.67 -17.29
N TRP A 574 17.66 5.24 -16.12
CA TRP A 574 17.12 4.10 -15.39
C TRP A 574 15.71 4.36 -14.83
N LEU A 575 15.34 5.61 -14.49
CA LEU A 575 14.01 5.92 -13.95
C LEU A 575 12.87 5.57 -14.91
N ARG A 576 13.14 5.53 -16.21
CA ARG A 576 12.16 5.17 -17.25
C ARG A 576 11.69 3.72 -17.12
N HIS A 577 12.53 2.87 -16.53
CA HIS A 577 12.31 1.43 -16.46
C HIS A 577 11.72 0.95 -15.12
N LYS A 578 11.35 1.86 -14.22
CA LYS A 578 10.81 1.54 -12.88
C LYS A 578 9.53 0.69 -12.91
N ASN A 579 8.79 0.75 -14.02
CA ASN A 579 7.50 0.09 -14.21
C ASN A 579 7.56 -1.02 -15.27
N GLU A 580 8.74 -1.41 -15.75
CA GLU A 580 8.83 -2.49 -16.72
C GLU A 580 8.26 -3.78 -16.16
N SER A 581 7.50 -4.48 -17.00
CA SER A 581 6.77 -5.67 -16.58
C SER A 581 7.57 -6.95 -16.75
N ARG A 582 8.72 -6.92 -17.45
CA ARG A 582 9.57 -8.07 -17.70
C ARG A 582 11.02 -7.69 -17.55
N ILE A 583 11.82 -8.62 -17.08
CA ILE A 583 13.27 -8.45 -16.95
C ILE A 583 13.94 -8.25 -18.33
N SER A 584 13.40 -8.86 -19.38
CA SER A 584 13.85 -8.67 -20.77
C SER A 584 13.70 -7.23 -21.26
N ASP A 585 12.76 -6.48 -20.68
CA ASP A 585 12.48 -5.10 -21.05
C ASP A 585 13.41 -4.12 -20.29
N LEU A 586 14.18 -4.62 -19.31
CA LEU A 586 15.23 -3.85 -18.62
C LEU A 586 16.54 -3.89 -19.44
N PRO A 587 17.04 -2.74 -19.95
CA PRO A 587 18.26 -2.71 -20.74
C PRO A 587 19.46 -3.25 -19.96
N ILE A 588 20.28 -4.09 -20.59
CA ILE A 588 21.51 -4.63 -19.96
C ILE A 588 22.49 -3.50 -19.62
N HIS A 589 22.50 -2.44 -20.43
CA HIS A 589 23.38 -1.29 -20.27
C HIS A 589 22.63 0.00 -20.60
N LEU A 590 22.90 1.05 -19.82
CA LEU A 590 22.37 2.39 -20.00
C LEU A 590 23.51 3.37 -20.25
N ASN A 591 23.31 4.28 -21.21
CA ASN A 591 24.20 5.42 -21.40
C ASN A 591 23.91 6.48 -20.32
N ILE A 592 24.85 6.70 -19.41
CA ILE A 592 24.67 7.50 -18.20
C ILE A 592 25.78 8.56 -18.06
N PRO A 593 25.49 9.70 -17.41
CA PRO A 593 26.53 10.66 -17.01
C PRO A 593 27.52 10.07 -16.00
N GLU A 594 28.74 10.61 -15.95
CA GLU A 594 29.74 10.21 -14.93
C GLU A 594 29.28 10.54 -13.50
N SER A 595 28.39 11.51 -13.30
CA SER A 595 27.82 11.84 -11.99
C SER A 595 26.70 10.88 -11.54
N ASP A 596 26.18 10.03 -12.43
CA ASP A 596 25.04 9.14 -12.14
C ASP A 596 25.50 7.86 -11.44
N ARG A 597 25.64 7.96 -10.13
CA ARG A 597 26.10 6.85 -9.26
C ARG A 597 25.14 5.67 -9.25
N ILE A 598 23.83 5.93 -9.34
CA ILE A 598 22.79 4.89 -9.39
C ILE A 598 22.81 4.20 -10.75
N GLY A 599 22.95 4.96 -11.84
CA GLY A 599 23.14 4.41 -13.17
C GLY A 599 24.38 3.51 -13.25
N LYS A 600 25.48 3.89 -12.59
CA LYS A 600 26.69 3.05 -12.53
C LYS A 600 26.41 1.74 -11.81
N LEU A 601 25.79 1.81 -10.63
CA LEU A 601 25.36 0.61 -9.88
C LEU A 601 24.47 -0.28 -10.76
N TYR A 602 23.50 0.32 -11.46
CA TYR A 602 22.62 -0.39 -12.37
C TYR A 602 23.41 -1.15 -13.43
N ASN A 603 24.33 -0.47 -14.13
CA ASN A 603 25.13 -1.07 -15.20
C ASN A 603 26.03 -2.22 -14.70
N TYR A 604 26.53 -2.16 -13.45
CA TYR A 604 27.28 -3.26 -12.85
C TYR A 604 26.37 -4.44 -12.50
N VAL A 605 25.30 -4.19 -11.74
CA VAL A 605 24.44 -5.26 -11.22
C VAL A 605 23.62 -5.90 -12.33
N ARG A 606 23.02 -5.11 -13.23
CA ARG A 606 22.16 -5.62 -14.30
C ARG A 606 22.89 -6.56 -15.26
N LYS A 607 24.19 -6.35 -15.47
CA LYS A 607 25.04 -7.24 -16.28
C LYS A 607 25.16 -8.64 -15.68
N GLU A 608 25.20 -8.73 -14.35
CA GLU A 608 25.33 -10.00 -13.60
C GLU A 608 23.99 -10.73 -13.44
N ILE A 609 22.89 -10.02 -13.70
CA ILE A 609 21.55 -10.60 -13.82
C ILE A 609 21.40 -11.06 -15.28
N GLU A 610 22.01 -12.18 -15.65
CA GLU A 610 21.80 -12.81 -16.97
C GLU A 610 20.32 -13.19 -17.19
N ASP A 611 19.92 -13.65 -18.39
CA ASP A 611 18.57 -14.20 -18.61
C ASP A 611 18.41 -15.52 -17.83
N LEU A 612 18.13 -15.37 -16.54
CA LEU A 612 18.12 -16.42 -15.52
C LEU A 612 17.01 -17.44 -15.67
N LEU A 613 16.03 -17.10 -16.49
CA LEU A 613 14.98 -18.01 -16.85
C LEU A 613 15.44 -18.77 -18.08
N SER A 614 15.74 -20.05 -17.90
CA SER A 614 16.01 -20.97 -19.00
C SER A 614 14.96 -20.79 -20.09
N ALA A 615 15.36 -20.91 -21.35
CA ALA A 615 14.44 -20.76 -22.48
C ALA A 615 13.17 -21.57 -22.23
N LYS A 616 12.02 -20.88 -22.39
CA LYS A 616 10.68 -21.47 -22.30
C LYS A 616 10.65 -22.75 -23.12
N LEU A 617 10.19 -23.84 -22.52
CA LEU A 617 9.90 -25.05 -23.28
C LEU A 617 8.56 -24.86 -24.02
N PRO A 618 8.41 -25.47 -25.21
CA PRO A 618 7.10 -25.59 -25.84
C PRO A 618 6.09 -26.19 -24.86
N ILE A 619 4.85 -25.68 -24.87
CA ILE A 619 3.82 -26.15 -23.93
C ILE A 619 3.49 -27.64 -24.09
N GLU A 620 3.77 -28.20 -25.27
CA GLU A 620 3.60 -29.63 -25.58
C GLU A 620 4.49 -30.54 -24.73
N GLU A 621 5.68 -30.07 -24.33
CA GLU A 621 6.59 -30.84 -23.45
C GLU A 621 5.96 -31.15 -22.08
N PHE A 622 4.97 -30.36 -21.66
CA PHE A 622 4.28 -30.54 -20.39
C PHE A 622 3.00 -31.40 -20.48
N LYS A 623 2.73 -32.00 -21.63
CA LYS A 623 1.53 -32.83 -21.87
C LYS A 623 1.44 -34.06 -20.96
N GLY A 624 2.57 -34.51 -20.41
CA GLY A 624 2.67 -35.63 -19.46
C GLY A 624 2.45 -35.26 -17.99
N LEU A 625 2.44 -33.96 -17.66
CA LEU A 625 2.40 -33.44 -16.29
C LEU A 625 1.16 -33.92 -15.50
N VAL A 626 0.05 -34.10 -16.20
CA VAL A 626 -1.18 -34.67 -15.64
C VAL A 626 -1.52 -35.92 -16.44
N SER A 627 -1.31 -37.08 -15.83
CA SER A 627 -1.56 -38.39 -16.43
C SER A 627 -2.04 -39.43 -15.40
N GLY A 628 -2.61 -40.52 -15.89
CA GLY A 628 -3.09 -41.65 -15.06
C GLY A 628 -4.54 -41.56 -14.57
N GLU A 629 -5.30 -40.56 -15.00
CA GLU A 629 -6.68 -40.34 -14.58
C GLU A 629 -7.70 -40.86 -15.60
N TYR A 630 -8.90 -41.20 -15.12
CA TYR A 630 -10.02 -41.59 -15.98
C TYR A 630 -10.58 -40.36 -16.70
N VAL A 631 -10.61 -40.38 -18.03
CA VAL A 631 -11.08 -39.26 -18.86
C VAL A 631 -12.11 -39.75 -19.88
N THR A 632 -13.24 -39.06 -19.97
CA THR A 632 -14.31 -39.35 -20.92
C THR A 632 -14.26 -38.42 -22.14
N ARG A 633 -15.02 -38.74 -23.19
CA ARG A 633 -15.12 -37.89 -24.38
C ARG A 633 -15.77 -36.54 -24.06
N ASP A 634 -16.83 -36.56 -23.26
CA ASP A 634 -17.56 -35.34 -22.86
C ASP A 634 -16.65 -34.35 -22.12
N MET A 635 -15.75 -34.86 -21.26
CA MET A 635 -14.75 -34.02 -20.60
C MET A 635 -13.88 -33.27 -21.61
N PHE A 636 -13.41 -33.97 -22.65
CA PHE A 636 -12.58 -33.37 -23.69
C PHE A 636 -13.31 -32.31 -24.50
N ASP A 637 -14.54 -32.60 -24.93
CA ASP A 637 -15.29 -31.70 -25.78
C ASP A 637 -15.71 -30.43 -25.02
N GLU A 638 -16.05 -30.55 -23.73
CA GLU A 638 -16.30 -29.39 -22.88
C GLU A 638 -15.02 -28.60 -22.58
N CYS A 639 -13.90 -29.25 -22.26
CA CYS A 639 -12.61 -28.57 -22.06
C CYS A 639 -12.14 -27.83 -23.32
N ARG A 640 -12.36 -28.40 -24.51
CA ARG A 640 -12.08 -27.73 -25.80
C ARG A 640 -12.90 -26.45 -25.95
N TYR A 641 -14.19 -26.52 -25.66
CA TYR A 641 -15.06 -25.36 -25.71
C TYR A 641 -14.58 -24.26 -24.76
N VAL A 642 -14.38 -24.58 -23.47
CA VAL A 642 -13.95 -23.59 -22.47
C VAL A 642 -12.58 -23.00 -22.80
N ASN A 643 -11.63 -23.82 -23.27
CA ASN A 643 -10.32 -23.34 -23.72
C ASN A 643 -10.42 -22.42 -24.95
N ALA A 644 -11.31 -22.72 -25.91
CA ALA A 644 -11.53 -21.88 -27.08
C ALA A 644 -12.12 -20.51 -26.70
N VAL A 645 -13.09 -20.47 -25.78
CA VAL A 645 -13.63 -19.22 -25.22
C VAL A 645 -12.53 -18.42 -24.53
N TYR A 646 -11.76 -19.05 -23.64
CA TYR A 646 -10.66 -18.40 -22.93
C TYR A 646 -9.61 -17.84 -23.88
N ALA A 647 -9.16 -18.63 -24.87
CA ALA A 647 -8.17 -18.22 -25.85
C ALA A 647 -8.63 -17.03 -26.70
N ALA A 648 -9.92 -17.00 -27.10
CA ALA A 648 -10.48 -15.88 -27.85
C ALA A 648 -10.44 -14.57 -27.05
N VAL A 649 -10.76 -14.62 -25.75
CA VAL A 649 -10.70 -13.43 -24.87
C VAL A 649 -9.27 -12.95 -24.68
N VAL A 650 -8.37 -13.85 -24.31
CA VAL A 650 -6.96 -13.51 -24.04
C VAL A 650 -6.28 -12.98 -25.30
N GLY A 651 -6.54 -13.59 -26.47
CA GLY A 651 -6.00 -13.13 -27.75
C GLY A 651 -6.43 -11.70 -28.08
N ARG A 652 -7.73 -11.42 -27.98
CA ARG A 652 -8.28 -10.07 -28.21
C ARG A 652 -7.71 -9.02 -27.25
N ILE A 653 -7.57 -9.36 -25.96
CA ILE A 653 -6.95 -8.48 -24.96
C ILE A 653 -5.50 -8.19 -25.36
N SER A 654 -4.72 -9.22 -25.68
CA SER A 654 -3.31 -9.10 -26.04
C SER A 654 -3.10 -8.26 -27.29
N GLU A 655 -3.92 -8.44 -28.33
CA GLU A 655 -3.85 -7.65 -29.57
C GLU A 655 -4.15 -6.16 -29.31
N ARG A 656 -5.19 -5.88 -28.51
CA ARG A 656 -5.56 -4.51 -28.12
C ARG A 656 -4.46 -3.84 -27.31
N GLU A 657 -3.92 -4.52 -26.30
CA GLU A 657 -2.84 -3.99 -25.45
C GLU A 657 -1.58 -3.71 -26.28
N THR A 658 -1.19 -4.64 -27.16
CA THR A 658 -0.04 -4.46 -28.06
C THR A 658 -0.21 -3.22 -28.93
N LYS A 659 -1.39 -3.04 -29.52
CA LYS A 659 -1.69 -1.87 -30.36
C LYS A 659 -1.66 -0.57 -29.57
N LEU A 660 -2.33 -0.51 -28.42
CA LEU A 660 -2.38 0.68 -27.58
C LEU A 660 -1.00 1.06 -27.03
N LYS A 661 -0.18 0.06 -26.68
CA LYS A 661 1.20 0.26 -26.21
C LYS A 661 2.07 0.82 -27.33
N ALA A 662 2.00 0.23 -28.53
CA ALA A 662 2.71 0.75 -29.70
C ALA A 662 2.30 2.18 -30.07
N ASP A 663 1.00 2.51 -29.96
CA ASP A 663 0.50 3.86 -30.20
C ASP A 663 1.00 4.86 -29.14
N LEU A 664 1.05 4.45 -27.87
CA LEU A 664 1.64 5.24 -26.77
C LEU A 664 3.14 5.46 -26.97
N ASP A 665 3.89 4.41 -27.27
CA ASP A 665 5.34 4.48 -27.48
C ASP A 665 5.69 5.39 -28.66
N ARG A 666 4.92 5.29 -29.76
CA ARG A 666 5.03 6.20 -30.91
C ARG A 666 4.75 7.65 -30.50
N ALA A 667 3.65 7.92 -29.81
CA ALA A 667 3.30 9.27 -29.37
C ALA A 667 4.29 9.86 -28.37
N GLN A 668 4.89 9.01 -27.52
CA GLN A 668 5.96 9.38 -26.59
C GLN A 668 7.23 9.76 -27.35
N ALA A 669 7.68 8.93 -28.30
CA ALA A 669 8.86 9.22 -29.13
C ALA A 669 8.70 10.51 -29.95
N GLU A 670 7.53 10.73 -30.55
CA GLU A 670 7.22 11.96 -31.28
C GLU A 670 7.26 13.20 -30.37
N TRP A 671 6.78 13.09 -29.13
CA TRP A 671 6.85 14.17 -28.15
C TRP A 671 8.30 14.47 -27.74
N GLU A 672 9.11 13.43 -27.48
CA GLU A 672 10.51 13.58 -27.10
C GLU A 672 11.33 14.29 -28.19
N ALA A 673 11.08 13.96 -29.46
CA ALA A 673 11.73 14.61 -30.60
C ALA A 673 11.43 16.12 -30.69
N VAL A 674 10.23 16.56 -30.28
CA VAL A 674 9.83 17.98 -30.34
C VAL A 674 9.91 18.70 -28.99
N TYR A 675 10.27 18.02 -27.91
CA TYR A 675 10.16 18.55 -26.54
C TYR A 675 10.93 19.86 -26.35
N LYS A 676 12.14 19.94 -26.92
CA LYS A 676 13.02 21.14 -26.90
C LYS A 676 12.86 22.01 -28.17
N HIS A 677 11.87 21.72 -29.02
CA HIS A 677 11.64 22.47 -30.27
C HIS A 677 11.12 23.89 -29.98
N PRO A 678 11.57 24.92 -30.71
CA PRO A 678 11.15 26.31 -30.47
C PRO A 678 9.66 26.55 -30.72
N GLU A 679 9.05 25.79 -31.63
CA GLU A 679 7.64 25.97 -32.01
C GLU A 679 6.67 25.48 -30.92
N LYS A 680 5.95 26.43 -30.31
CA LYS A 680 5.04 26.18 -29.19
C LYS A 680 3.80 25.38 -29.58
N GLU A 681 3.21 25.66 -30.75
CA GLU A 681 1.99 24.97 -31.19
C GLU A 681 2.26 23.50 -31.56
N LEU A 682 3.38 23.22 -32.23
CA LEU A 682 3.80 21.83 -32.50
C LEU A 682 4.00 21.04 -31.19
N ARG A 683 4.65 21.64 -30.19
CA ARG A 683 4.80 21.04 -28.85
C ARG A 683 3.43 20.77 -28.22
N LYS A 684 2.52 21.75 -28.24
CA LYS A 684 1.17 21.60 -27.69
C LYS A 684 0.39 20.47 -28.38
N GLN A 685 0.48 20.39 -29.71
CA GLN A 685 -0.16 19.35 -30.51
C GLN A 685 0.37 17.95 -30.17
N LYS A 686 1.69 17.77 -30.15
CA LYS A 686 2.31 16.46 -29.82
C LYS A 686 2.10 16.07 -28.37
N LEU A 687 2.11 17.03 -27.45
CA LEU A 687 1.74 16.79 -26.05
C LEU A 687 0.29 16.30 -25.91
N LEU A 688 -0.64 16.90 -26.65
CA LEU A 688 -2.04 16.48 -26.65
C LEU A 688 -2.20 15.08 -27.25
N ALA A 689 -1.52 14.77 -28.36
CA ALA A 689 -1.53 13.43 -28.96
C ALA A 689 -1.00 12.36 -27.98
N ARG A 690 0.10 12.66 -27.29
CA ARG A 690 0.66 11.81 -26.23
C ARG A 690 -0.31 11.60 -25.08
N ARG A 691 -1.00 12.66 -24.63
CA ARG A 691 -2.03 12.56 -23.59
C ARG A 691 -3.19 11.65 -24.02
N LYS A 692 -3.68 11.81 -25.26
CA LYS A 692 -4.74 10.96 -25.82
C LYS A 692 -4.31 9.49 -25.91
N ALA A 693 -3.10 9.22 -26.40
CA ALA A 693 -2.57 7.86 -26.48
C ALA A 693 -2.41 7.22 -25.09
N HIS A 694 -1.92 7.99 -24.11
CA HIS A 694 -1.78 7.54 -22.72
C HIS A 694 -3.15 7.24 -22.08
N ALA A 695 -4.14 8.12 -22.24
CA ALA A 695 -5.49 7.90 -21.74
C ALA A 695 -6.13 6.66 -22.39
N ALA A 696 -5.99 6.49 -23.70
CA ALA A 696 -6.48 5.32 -24.43
C ALA A 696 -5.80 4.02 -23.95
N HIS A 697 -4.49 4.04 -23.71
CA HIS A 697 -3.76 2.91 -23.14
C HIS A 697 -4.29 2.53 -21.77
N HIS A 698 -4.41 3.51 -20.85
CA HIS A 698 -4.91 3.28 -19.50
C HIS A 698 -6.35 2.76 -19.49
N GLN A 699 -7.25 3.36 -20.27
CA GLN A 699 -8.62 2.85 -20.43
C GLN A 699 -8.64 1.43 -21.02
N GLY A 700 -7.73 1.15 -21.96
CA GLY A 700 -7.52 -0.19 -22.51
C GLY A 700 -7.09 -1.20 -21.45
N GLU A 701 -6.14 -0.86 -20.59
CA GLU A 701 -5.69 -1.71 -19.47
C GLU A 701 -6.81 -1.97 -18.47
N GLU A 702 -7.59 -0.96 -18.10
CA GLU A 702 -8.74 -1.12 -17.21
C GLU A 702 -9.80 -2.04 -17.83
N ARG A 703 -10.12 -1.85 -19.12
CA ARG A 703 -11.04 -2.72 -19.86
C ARG A 703 -10.50 -4.14 -19.96
N SER A 704 -9.23 -4.32 -20.27
CA SER A 704 -8.56 -5.63 -20.29
C SER A 704 -8.65 -6.31 -18.93
N ARG A 705 -8.47 -5.58 -17.83
CA ARG A 705 -8.61 -6.11 -16.48
C ARG A 705 -10.04 -6.58 -16.20
N GLN A 706 -11.05 -5.84 -16.64
CA GLN A 706 -12.46 -6.22 -16.49
C GLN A 706 -12.82 -7.46 -17.31
N GLU A 707 -12.45 -7.49 -18.60
CA GLU A 707 -12.67 -8.63 -19.49
C GLU A 707 -11.94 -9.89 -18.96
N MET A 708 -10.69 -9.74 -18.51
CA MET A 708 -9.91 -10.81 -17.87
C MET A 708 -10.60 -11.32 -16.61
N LYS A 709 -11.11 -10.42 -15.76
CA LYS A 709 -11.82 -10.81 -14.54
C LYS A 709 -13.09 -11.60 -14.86
N ALA A 710 -13.88 -11.16 -15.85
CA ALA A 710 -15.09 -11.86 -16.27
C ALA A 710 -14.79 -13.29 -16.77
N ILE A 711 -13.79 -13.45 -17.64
CA ILE A 711 -13.43 -14.79 -18.14
C ILE A 711 -12.80 -15.67 -17.06
N LEU A 712 -12.03 -15.09 -16.12
CA LEU A 712 -11.49 -15.84 -14.98
C LEU A 712 -12.61 -16.30 -14.03
N SER A 713 -13.62 -15.46 -13.75
CA SER A 713 -14.79 -15.87 -12.98
C SER A 713 -15.55 -17.01 -13.67
N TYR A 714 -15.76 -16.91 -14.99
CA TYR A 714 -16.37 -17.97 -15.79
C TYR A 714 -15.60 -19.30 -15.64
N VAL A 715 -14.30 -19.29 -15.88
CA VAL A 715 -13.46 -20.50 -15.77
C VAL A 715 -13.48 -21.09 -14.37
N ARG A 716 -13.42 -20.25 -13.33
CA ARG A 716 -13.41 -20.70 -11.92
C ARG A 716 -14.73 -21.32 -11.51
N VAL A 717 -15.86 -20.71 -11.86
CA VAL A 717 -17.19 -21.24 -11.53
C VAL A 717 -17.46 -22.52 -12.33
N TRP A 718 -17.08 -22.56 -13.61
CA TRP A 718 -17.12 -23.77 -14.42
C TRP A 718 -16.34 -24.92 -13.78
N ALA A 719 -15.10 -24.67 -13.38
CA ALA A 719 -14.25 -25.69 -12.78
C ALA A 719 -14.75 -26.11 -11.39
N ALA A 720 -15.31 -25.20 -10.60
CA ALA A 720 -15.89 -25.51 -9.29
C ALA A 720 -17.17 -26.35 -9.39
N GLY A 721 -17.95 -26.19 -10.47
CA GLY A 721 -19.09 -27.03 -10.77
C GLY A 721 -18.73 -28.49 -11.09
N LYS A 722 -17.45 -28.81 -11.32
CA LYS A 722 -16.96 -30.19 -11.49
C LYS A 722 -16.64 -30.78 -10.13
N THR A 723 -17.61 -31.42 -9.49
CA THR A 723 -17.46 -32.03 -8.16
C THR A 723 -16.88 -33.44 -8.21
N GLU A 724 -17.21 -34.20 -9.25
CA GLU A 724 -16.75 -35.57 -9.46
C GLU A 724 -15.56 -35.64 -10.44
N ASN A 725 -14.63 -36.57 -10.19
CA ASN A 725 -13.47 -36.86 -11.05
C ASN A 725 -12.68 -35.60 -11.48
N ARG A 726 -12.42 -34.69 -10.54
CA ARG A 726 -11.72 -33.41 -10.79
C ARG A 726 -10.34 -33.59 -11.43
N ARG A 727 -9.61 -34.63 -11.05
CA ARG A 727 -8.30 -34.97 -11.62
C ARG A 727 -8.42 -35.39 -13.09
N GLY A 728 -9.46 -36.14 -13.46
CA GLY A 728 -9.80 -36.44 -14.87
C GLY A 728 -10.10 -35.18 -15.69
N TRP A 729 -10.87 -34.24 -15.15
CA TRP A 729 -11.10 -32.92 -15.77
C TRP A 729 -9.80 -32.11 -15.95
N CYS A 730 -8.94 -32.11 -14.95
CA CYS A 730 -7.61 -31.48 -15.02
C CYS A 730 -6.75 -32.11 -16.12
N GLN A 731 -6.74 -33.45 -16.23
CA GLN A 731 -6.04 -34.18 -17.29
C GLN A 731 -6.59 -33.84 -18.68
N ALA A 732 -7.91 -33.84 -18.85
CA ALA A 732 -8.56 -33.49 -20.12
C ALA A 732 -8.18 -32.08 -20.57
N LEU A 733 -8.30 -31.10 -19.68
CA LEU A 733 -7.92 -29.72 -19.96
C LEU A 733 -6.42 -29.60 -20.25
N SER A 734 -5.56 -30.30 -19.51
CA SER A 734 -4.11 -30.30 -19.72
C SER A 734 -3.76 -30.77 -21.13
N ARG A 735 -4.36 -31.86 -21.61
CA ARG A 735 -4.16 -32.35 -22.96
C ARG A 735 -4.63 -31.38 -24.04
N VAL A 736 -5.76 -30.70 -23.82
CA VAL A 736 -6.27 -29.67 -24.75
C VAL A 736 -5.30 -28.49 -24.81
N VAL A 737 -4.89 -27.98 -23.66
CA VAL A 737 -4.03 -26.80 -23.52
C VAL A 737 -2.63 -27.04 -24.07
N CYS A 738 -2.01 -28.18 -23.74
CA CYS A 738 -0.67 -28.56 -24.21
C CYS A 738 -0.63 -28.92 -25.71
N SER A 739 -1.78 -29.09 -26.38
CA SER A 739 -1.82 -29.25 -27.84
C SER A 739 -1.95 -27.91 -28.59
N GLY A 740 -2.00 -26.78 -27.86
CA GLY A 740 -2.11 -25.44 -28.43
C GLY A 740 -0.78 -24.66 -28.43
N GLN A 741 -0.87 -23.35 -28.67
CA GLN A 741 0.26 -22.42 -28.70
C GLN A 741 0.22 -21.37 -27.55
N GLY A 742 -0.72 -21.53 -26.61
CA GLY A 742 -0.93 -20.58 -25.53
C GLY A 742 0.08 -20.72 -24.38
N SER A 743 0.00 -19.83 -23.39
CA SER A 743 0.85 -19.91 -22.19
C SER A 743 0.44 -21.03 -21.22
N GLY A 744 -0.78 -21.57 -21.39
CA GLY A 744 -1.36 -22.57 -20.50
C GLY A 744 -1.88 -22.04 -19.17
N SER A 745 -2.06 -20.72 -19.04
CA SER A 745 -2.59 -20.05 -17.84
C SER A 745 -3.92 -20.61 -17.34
N ILE A 746 -4.82 -21.04 -18.23
CA ILE A 746 -6.15 -21.53 -17.87
C ILE A 746 -6.11 -22.72 -16.90
N LEU A 747 -5.10 -23.59 -16.98
CA LEU A 747 -4.96 -24.74 -16.09
C LEU A 747 -4.80 -24.30 -14.63
N PHE A 748 -3.97 -23.29 -14.40
CA PHE A 748 -3.70 -22.71 -13.08
C PHE A 748 -4.89 -21.90 -12.54
N GLN A 749 -5.88 -21.59 -13.38
CA GLN A 749 -7.09 -20.86 -12.98
C GLN A 749 -8.26 -21.81 -12.73
N ALA A 750 -8.33 -22.94 -13.44
CA ALA A 750 -9.39 -23.92 -13.34
C ALA A 750 -9.12 -24.98 -12.26
N PHE A 751 -7.95 -25.62 -12.30
CA PHE A 751 -7.61 -26.79 -11.47
C PHE A 751 -6.23 -26.65 -10.79
N PRO A 752 -5.94 -25.53 -10.09
CA PRO A 752 -4.62 -25.31 -9.50
C PRO A 752 -4.25 -26.36 -8.44
N GLN A 753 -5.21 -26.78 -7.61
CA GLN A 753 -4.96 -27.75 -6.53
C GLN A 753 -4.65 -29.14 -7.10
N GLU A 754 -5.41 -29.59 -8.11
CA GLU A 754 -5.18 -30.88 -8.77
C GLU A 754 -3.86 -30.90 -9.52
N LEU A 755 -3.52 -29.80 -10.19
CA LEU A 755 -2.25 -29.66 -10.91
C LEU A 755 -1.05 -29.76 -9.98
N ILE A 756 -1.08 -29.05 -8.85
CA ILE A 756 0.01 -29.07 -7.85
C ILE A 756 0.13 -30.43 -7.20
N ALA A 757 -1.00 -31.07 -6.84
CA ALA A 757 -0.98 -32.43 -6.30
C ALA A 757 -0.35 -33.41 -7.31
N LYS A 758 -0.67 -33.28 -8.59
CA LYS A 758 -0.10 -34.13 -9.65
C LYS A 758 1.37 -33.88 -9.90
N LEU A 759 1.78 -32.61 -9.92
CA LEU A 759 3.19 -32.25 -10.02
C LEU A 759 3.97 -32.85 -8.85
N ALA A 760 3.51 -32.66 -7.61
CA ALA A 760 4.11 -33.23 -6.41
C ALA A 760 4.18 -34.77 -6.45
N GLU A 761 3.11 -35.45 -6.89
CA GLU A 761 3.10 -36.91 -7.09
C GLU A 761 4.18 -37.38 -8.08
N GLN A 762 4.42 -36.62 -9.16
CA GLN A 762 5.38 -36.99 -10.21
C GLN A 762 6.83 -36.67 -9.84
N THR A 763 7.06 -35.59 -9.09
CA THR A 763 8.40 -35.08 -8.78
C THR A 763 8.87 -35.50 -7.38
N GLY A 764 7.96 -35.95 -6.51
CA GLY A 764 8.24 -36.19 -5.09
C GLY A 764 8.27 -34.91 -4.25
N GLY A 765 7.71 -33.80 -4.75
CA GLY A 765 7.61 -32.52 -4.05
C GLY A 765 6.48 -32.45 -3.01
N LYS A 766 6.33 -31.30 -2.34
CA LYS A 766 5.27 -31.07 -1.35
C LYS A 766 4.03 -30.50 -2.01
N ALA A 767 2.89 -31.17 -1.86
CA ALA A 767 1.60 -30.64 -2.31
C ALA A 767 1.10 -29.55 -1.34
N ALA A 768 1.33 -28.28 -1.68
CA ALA A 768 0.81 -27.15 -0.91
C ALA A 768 -0.70 -26.96 -1.12
N ARG A 769 -1.40 -26.48 -0.09
CA ARG A 769 -2.80 -26.08 -0.18
C ARG A 769 -2.90 -24.69 -0.80
N ILE A 770 -3.74 -24.52 -1.81
CA ILE A 770 -3.86 -23.25 -2.53
C ILE A 770 -5.04 -22.41 -2.02
N ALA A 771 -4.81 -21.10 -1.93
CA ALA A 771 -5.86 -20.13 -1.65
C ALA A 771 -6.80 -20.04 -2.84
N MET A 772 -8.00 -20.63 -2.70
CA MET A 772 -9.01 -20.63 -3.76
C MET A 772 -10.04 -19.51 -3.50
N PRO A 773 -10.38 -18.70 -4.52
CA PRO A 773 -11.46 -17.74 -4.40
C PRO A 773 -12.78 -18.44 -4.03
N GLN A 774 -13.53 -17.88 -3.08
CA GLN A 774 -14.87 -18.38 -2.76
C GLN A 774 -15.80 -18.18 -3.96
N VAL A 775 -16.31 -19.30 -4.47
CA VAL A 775 -17.31 -19.38 -5.56
C VAL A 775 -18.60 -20.06 -5.11
N SER A 776 -18.76 -20.29 -3.80
CA SER A 776 -19.96 -20.91 -3.23
C SER A 776 -21.20 -20.07 -3.49
N GLY A 777 -22.28 -20.69 -3.99
CA GLY A 777 -23.52 -20.00 -4.33
C GLY A 777 -23.52 -19.28 -5.68
N MET A 778 -22.49 -19.53 -6.51
CA MET A 778 -22.41 -19.04 -7.89
C MET A 778 -22.61 -20.19 -8.88
N SER A 779 -23.37 -19.95 -9.95
CA SER A 779 -23.49 -20.85 -11.10
C SER A 779 -23.38 -20.09 -12.42
N LEU A 780 -23.28 -20.83 -13.53
CA LEU A 780 -23.26 -20.25 -14.87
C LEU A 780 -24.56 -20.58 -15.58
N SER A 781 -25.20 -19.58 -16.18
CA SER A 781 -26.29 -19.78 -17.14
C SER A 781 -25.84 -19.34 -18.53
N ARG A 782 -26.35 -20.02 -19.56
CA ARG A 782 -26.12 -19.67 -20.96
C ARG A 782 -27.42 -19.77 -21.73
N ASP A 783 -27.69 -18.78 -22.56
CA ASP A 783 -28.89 -18.78 -23.40
C ASP A 783 -28.63 -19.24 -24.84
N SER A 784 -29.70 -19.31 -25.62
CA SER A 784 -29.69 -19.69 -27.04
C SER A 784 -28.96 -18.70 -27.94
N GLU A 785 -28.69 -17.48 -27.48
CA GLU A 785 -27.94 -16.46 -28.22
C GLU A 785 -26.44 -16.54 -27.96
N GLY A 786 -26.00 -17.45 -27.09
CA GLY A 786 -24.60 -17.63 -26.73
C GLY A 786 -24.12 -16.66 -25.65
N ARG A 787 -25.03 -15.94 -24.99
CA ARG A 787 -24.71 -15.06 -23.85
C ARG A 787 -24.52 -15.91 -22.60
N SER A 788 -23.45 -15.63 -21.87
CA SER A 788 -23.09 -16.30 -20.62
C SER A 788 -23.27 -15.36 -19.45
N PHE A 789 -23.92 -15.83 -18.40
CA PHE A 789 -24.21 -15.06 -17.19
C PHE A 789 -23.65 -15.80 -15.96
N LEU A 790 -23.16 -15.02 -15.01
CA LEU A 790 -22.89 -15.47 -13.64
C LEU A 790 -24.18 -15.30 -12.84
N VAL A 791 -24.67 -16.39 -12.26
CA VAL A 791 -25.86 -16.37 -11.40
C VAL A 791 -25.38 -16.47 -9.95
N GLU A 792 -25.65 -15.43 -9.17
CA GLU A 792 -25.34 -15.36 -7.74
C GLU A 792 -26.64 -15.49 -6.93
N GLN A 793 -26.67 -16.41 -5.96
CA GLN A 793 -27.77 -16.49 -4.99
C GLN A 793 -27.64 -15.35 -3.97
N ILE A 794 -28.60 -14.44 -3.91
CA ILE A 794 -28.62 -13.31 -2.97
C ILE A 794 -29.85 -13.38 -2.05
N GLN A 795 -29.80 -12.71 -0.89
CA GLN A 795 -31.00 -12.57 -0.05
C GLN A 795 -32.10 -11.83 -0.83
N GLY A 796 -33.16 -12.56 -1.21
CA GLY A 796 -34.30 -12.03 -1.96
C GLY A 796 -34.37 -12.42 -3.45
N GLY A 797 -33.48 -13.28 -3.96
CA GLY A 797 -33.60 -13.84 -5.31
C GLY A 797 -32.27 -14.21 -5.97
N GLU A 798 -32.29 -14.34 -7.30
CA GLU A 798 -31.10 -14.59 -8.12
C GLU A 798 -30.63 -13.28 -8.77
N LYS A 799 -29.32 -13.06 -8.74
CA LYS A 799 -28.68 -11.96 -9.46
C LYS A 799 -27.91 -12.53 -10.65
N GLU A 800 -28.41 -12.27 -11.85
CA GLU A 800 -27.69 -12.57 -13.08
C GLU A 800 -26.77 -11.39 -13.46
N THR A 801 -25.51 -11.70 -13.70
CA THR A 801 -24.51 -10.76 -14.20
C THR A 801 -24.02 -11.23 -15.56
N PHE A 802 -24.31 -10.47 -16.61
CA PHE A 802 -23.78 -10.76 -17.94
C PHE A 802 -22.25 -10.75 -17.90
N LEU A 803 -21.64 -11.84 -18.41
CA LEU A 803 -20.19 -11.97 -18.50
C LEU A 803 -19.72 -11.63 -19.91
N PHE A 804 -20.29 -12.29 -20.92
CA PHE A 804 -19.93 -12.12 -22.32
C PHE A 804 -20.88 -12.89 -23.24
N GLN A 805 -20.79 -12.63 -24.54
CA GLN A 805 -21.41 -13.46 -25.57
C GLN A 805 -20.34 -14.13 -26.43
N TYR A 806 -20.45 -15.44 -26.62
CA TYR A 806 -19.59 -16.21 -27.51
C TYR A 806 -20.43 -17.05 -28.47
N LYS A 807 -20.32 -16.74 -29.76
CA LYS A 807 -21.07 -17.40 -30.83
C LYS A 807 -20.23 -17.41 -32.11
N ASP A 808 -20.19 -18.56 -32.79
CA ASP A 808 -19.49 -18.75 -34.08
C ASP A 808 -18.03 -18.27 -34.08
N GLY A 809 -17.31 -18.46 -32.97
CA GLY A 809 -15.93 -18.01 -32.81
C GLY A 809 -15.75 -16.52 -32.49
N GLN A 810 -16.83 -15.74 -32.47
CA GLN A 810 -16.82 -14.31 -32.15
C GLN A 810 -17.17 -14.07 -30.68
N PHE A 811 -16.42 -13.15 -30.05
CA PHE A 811 -16.59 -12.77 -28.65
C PHE A 811 -17.04 -11.31 -28.53
N LEU A 812 -18.15 -11.06 -27.83
CA LEU A 812 -18.70 -9.73 -27.59
C LEU A 812 -18.80 -9.46 -26.07
N PHE A 813 -18.45 -8.24 -25.70
CA PHE A 813 -18.58 -7.67 -24.36
C PHE A 813 -19.44 -6.41 -24.50
N GLN A 814 -20.41 -6.20 -23.62
CA GLN A 814 -21.28 -5.02 -23.65
C GLN A 814 -20.55 -3.77 -23.21
#